data_AF-A0AAE2V7C3-F1
#
_entry.id   AF-A0AAE2V7C3-F1
#
_cell.length_a   1.000
_cell.length_b   1.000
_cell.length_c   1.000
_cell.angle_alpha   90.00
_cell.angle_beta   90.00
_cell.angle_gamma   90.00
#
_symmetry.space_group_name_H-M   'P 1'
#
loop_
_entity.id
_entity.type
_entity.pdbx_description
1 polymer ?
#
loop_
_entity_poly.entity_id
_entity_poly.type
_entity_poly.pdbx_seq_one_letter_code
_entity_poly.pdbx_strand_id
1 'polypeptide(L)'
;MSARGEAAPDSNLAEKADYGPAFQRLVALGLPDSEGASYVKLTLQAQNQHSAQTYYSRQATVPREGNAWVLPEREQKEQGVFTVIHNYSESIQVSQKAKRNGLMRALIGKAKPSKKGGVVGDWSPVDAAKDAEKIIGHLDVLALDGRTFDADRWGYDHSASKLASNVLVIACHMYRAGFTAEGNRMAQKVLTLSPSPTMVIDNVVGDLAEQQYAALAEAFFSNKDWQAYHDGLVALEKRFPRGWRGRLGVKILLPKVEAKINGEQASMAQFKGVRLKPEAVKILDALLARTDPIRVNPRPLWLVAKGNMQAERNYGGEEVAEEWLQKLCAIGMDGFIALAAVAADETLIATHIGESSSSAYSQMQMMRAMMGSSSNSIDVQALTAYNAMRRPCTRGEIARRILISTLPNPDNDLEQKSAEGLRDFAYQWWLEHLADSRSTLARHFMETGDDEQQSIAVQVLISSGNDADSKLVEEFIMSAESLSMSLTMLEPYLKARRGKAKDFYKKYSSSLLDQASGQDESSLPWSIREAGGLEKFLKRLSVYVEEVSPDKILADMRSGKTSLQNGMEMLSAAVGPEGIFKQYPALIEIVAAQKNLAAQTVVLSALTEQVYTAYYEMEESTQAALQQELLEQLPASKEAWGKLLTKTEQPSDSNDQQALRSLPSLAVYAAWSMEAIYYPQHAESLQALHQLLGPQKMAEFILTRAKQLLDDPKTADFPSPDQVTEARRKSIREDLTAFTPLEVANYHQKLTLSEKLAWQEILAAYGDDIPAGVSGLSKMIVEISWARAPDTDAAHQKKLGDLLLNQELNQKLIEQLLNTLSKNAEQNAPYVFMLQMGAGTGTGITLHAWSGLQSHSWKTRIMAEATSKLKEDQATSLAGVSIYENRDWLTGIKFMPAQNDQEEAEQVNKVIKAIVENVKNGSRANIMFFTETASHLKKVSEESSQKRLLPAP
;
A
#
# COMPACT_ATOMS: atom_id res chain seq x y z
N MET A 1 37.42 -39.83 -1.49
CA MET A 1 38.60 -40.39 -0.81
C MET A 1 39.83 -39.55 -1.13
N SER A 2 40.21 -38.66 -0.21
CA SER A 2 41.56 -38.11 -0.04
C SER A 2 41.57 -37.48 1.36
N ALA A 3 42.52 -37.91 2.17
CA ALA A 3 42.52 -37.78 3.63
C ALA A 3 42.65 -36.32 4.08
N ARG A 4 41.70 -35.85 4.90
CA ARG A 4 41.90 -34.68 5.78
C ARG A 4 42.71 -35.15 6.98
N GLY A 5 43.98 -34.77 7.04
CA GLY A 5 44.77 -34.84 8.26
C GLY A 5 44.25 -33.79 9.24
N GLU A 6 43.77 -34.24 10.40
CA GLU A 6 43.57 -33.39 11.57
C GLU A 6 44.95 -32.91 12.07
N ALA A 7 45.32 -31.70 11.71
CA ALA A 7 46.25 -30.92 12.49
C ALA A 7 45.41 -30.00 13.38
N ALA A 8 45.38 -30.28 14.69
CA ALA A 8 44.90 -29.34 15.68
C ALA A 8 45.71 -28.03 15.52
N PRO A 9 45.06 -26.85 15.44
CA PRO A 9 45.81 -25.61 15.40
C PRO A 9 46.52 -25.43 16.74
N ASP A 10 47.84 -25.39 16.69
CA ASP A 10 48.71 -24.98 17.79
C ASP A 10 48.17 -23.69 18.41
N SER A 11 47.77 -23.77 19.68
CA SER A 11 47.11 -22.73 20.46
C SER A 11 48.06 -21.60 20.92
N ASN A 12 49.22 -21.44 20.27
CA ASN A 12 50.30 -20.56 20.74
C ASN A 12 50.90 -19.64 19.67
N LEU A 13 50.17 -19.34 18.58
CA LEU A 13 50.61 -18.36 17.56
C LEU A 13 49.60 -17.23 17.28
N ALA A 14 48.73 -16.90 18.23
CA ALA A 14 47.94 -15.67 18.16
C ALA A 14 48.67 -14.53 18.90
N GLU A 15 49.67 -13.92 18.26
CA GLU A 15 49.84 -12.47 18.45
C GLU A 15 48.45 -11.85 18.26
N LYS A 16 47.98 -11.05 19.23
CA LYS A 16 46.67 -10.39 19.13
C LYS A 16 46.63 -9.63 17.80
N ALA A 17 45.93 -10.16 16.80
CA ALA A 17 45.83 -9.53 15.50
C ALA A 17 45.20 -8.16 15.70
N ASP A 18 45.97 -7.11 15.44
CA ASP A 18 45.50 -5.73 15.53
C ASP A 18 45.00 -5.26 14.18
N TYR A 19 43.68 -5.16 14.04
CA TYR A 19 43.03 -4.69 12.82
C TYR A 19 42.93 -3.16 12.75
N GLY A 20 43.43 -2.43 13.75
CA GLY A 20 43.41 -0.97 13.83
C GLY A 20 43.84 -0.24 12.54
N PRO A 21 45.00 -0.58 11.94
CA PRO A 21 45.43 0.02 10.68
C PRO A 21 44.46 -0.22 9.51
N ALA A 22 43.78 -1.38 9.46
CA ALA A 22 42.78 -1.68 8.44
C ALA A 22 41.48 -0.91 8.69
N PHE A 23 41.04 -0.79 9.94
CA PHE A 23 39.90 0.02 10.34
C PHE A 23 40.10 1.50 10.01
N GLN A 24 41.30 2.05 10.24
CA GLN A 24 41.65 3.42 9.84
C GLN A 24 41.50 3.63 8.32
N ARG A 25 41.83 2.62 7.51
CA ARG A 25 41.62 2.70 6.05
C ARG A 25 40.13 2.71 5.69
N LEU A 26 39.27 1.96 6.39
CA LEU A 26 37.82 2.02 6.17
C LEU A 26 37.25 3.40 6.54
N VAL A 27 37.72 3.99 7.64
CA VAL A 27 37.36 5.38 8.02
C VAL A 27 37.83 6.37 6.96
N ALA A 28 39.07 6.25 6.48
CA ALA A 28 39.59 7.09 5.39
C ALA A 28 38.83 6.94 4.06
N LEU A 29 38.19 5.78 3.84
CA LEU A 29 37.31 5.53 2.70
C LEU A 29 35.90 6.12 2.88
N GLY A 30 35.57 6.64 4.08
CA GLY A 30 34.30 7.32 4.35
C GLY A 30 33.37 6.56 5.30
N LEU A 31 33.82 5.48 5.94
CA LEU A 31 33.10 4.92 7.09
C LEU A 31 33.08 5.99 8.20
N PRO A 32 31.93 6.35 8.79
CA PRO A 32 31.92 7.36 9.84
C PRO A 32 32.75 6.90 11.02
N ASP A 33 33.46 7.85 11.60
CA ASP A 33 34.32 7.57 12.72
C ASP A 33 33.50 7.54 14.02
N SER A 34 33.65 6.48 14.80
CA SER A 34 33.05 6.35 16.13
C SER A 34 34.05 6.65 17.26
N GLU A 35 35.19 7.26 16.94
CA GLU A 35 36.15 7.72 17.95
C GLU A 35 35.47 8.64 18.99
N GLY A 36 35.58 8.26 20.27
CA GLY A 36 34.93 8.94 21.39
C GLY A 36 33.40 8.80 21.45
N ALA A 37 32.78 7.98 20.59
CA ALA A 37 31.34 7.80 20.54
C ALA A 37 30.80 6.87 21.64
N SER A 38 29.56 7.12 22.07
CA SER A 38 28.86 6.27 23.04
C SER A 38 27.92 5.29 22.35
N TYR A 39 27.98 4.01 22.74
CA TYR A 39 27.09 2.97 22.21
C TYR A 39 25.70 3.05 22.84
N VAL A 40 24.65 3.07 22.00
CA VAL A 40 23.27 3.29 22.45
C VAL A 40 22.28 2.39 21.72
N LYS A 41 21.10 2.26 22.32
CA LYS A 41 19.88 1.82 21.67
C LYS A 41 19.11 3.05 21.20
N LEU A 42 19.15 3.32 19.92
CA LEU A 42 18.41 4.37 19.23
C LEU A 42 17.06 3.84 18.73
N THR A 43 16.00 4.55 19.08
CA THR A 43 14.62 4.30 18.65
C THR A 43 14.14 5.49 17.84
N LEU A 44 13.96 5.32 16.53
CA LEU A 44 13.50 6.37 15.62
C LEU A 44 11.97 6.35 15.50
N GLN A 45 11.34 7.53 15.43
CA GLN A 45 9.92 7.67 15.10
C GLN A 45 9.78 8.00 13.60
N ALA A 46 9.29 7.06 12.79
CA ALA A 46 9.09 7.29 11.34
C ALA A 46 7.60 7.46 10.98
N GLN A 47 7.28 8.50 10.19
CA GLN A 47 5.95 8.77 9.63
C GLN A 47 5.51 7.82 8.49
N ASN A 48 6.42 7.01 7.94
CA ASN A 48 6.10 5.95 6.98
C ASN A 48 6.83 4.67 7.42
N GLN A 49 6.09 3.77 8.07
CA GLN A 49 6.67 2.55 8.66
C GLN A 49 7.27 1.58 7.63
N HIS A 50 6.99 1.72 6.32
CA HIS A 50 7.65 0.91 5.30
C HIS A 50 9.17 1.17 5.22
N SER A 51 9.65 2.41 5.28
CA SER A 51 11.11 2.65 5.24
C SER A 51 11.78 2.15 6.52
N ALA A 52 11.25 2.49 7.70
CA ALA A 52 11.74 1.98 8.99
C ALA A 52 11.71 0.45 9.09
N GLN A 53 10.66 -0.22 8.60
CA GLN A 53 10.62 -1.68 8.54
C GLN A 53 11.58 -2.25 7.49
N THR A 54 11.86 -1.55 6.38
CA THR A 54 12.93 -1.97 5.46
C THR A 54 14.33 -1.80 6.10
N TYR A 55 14.50 -0.81 6.99
CA TYR A 55 15.73 -0.64 7.79
C TYR A 55 15.93 -1.75 8.84
N TYR A 56 14.87 -2.44 9.28
CA TYR A 56 14.92 -3.43 10.36
C TYR A 56 14.47 -4.86 10.00
N SER A 57 14.02 -5.13 8.76
CA SER A 57 13.37 -6.41 8.43
C SER A 57 14.23 -7.40 7.64
N ARG A 58 14.18 -8.65 8.14
CA ARG A 58 14.36 -9.96 7.47
C ARG A 58 15.74 -10.51 7.15
N GLN A 59 16.85 -9.78 7.34
CA GLN A 59 18.19 -10.39 7.21
C GLN A 59 18.80 -10.64 8.59
N ALA A 60 19.08 -11.92 8.88
CA ALA A 60 19.71 -12.48 10.10
C ALA A 60 20.09 -11.43 11.15
N THR A 61 19.16 -11.10 12.05
CA THR A 61 19.41 -10.12 13.11
C THR A 61 20.48 -10.66 14.04
N VAL A 62 21.68 -10.09 13.96
CA VAL A 62 22.72 -10.31 14.95
C VAL A 62 22.13 -9.99 16.34
N PRO A 63 22.19 -10.89 17.32
CA PRO A 63 21.61 -10.66 18.64
C PRO A 63 22.36 -9.56 19.38
N ARG A 64 21.69 -8.43 19.61
CA ARG A 64 22.24 -7.24 20.30
C ARG A 64 21.12 -6.37 20.89
N GLU A 65 21.44 -5.57 21.90
CA GLU A 65 20.53 -4.60 22.52
C GLU A 65 20.69 -3.19 21.92
N GLY A 66 21.91 -2.80 21.56
CA GLY A 66 22.25 -1.51 20.95
C GLY A 66 22.24 -1.56 19.41
N ASN A 67 22.13 -0.39 18.78
CA ASN A 67 22.01 -0.28 17.32
C ASN A 67 22.60 1.02 16.73
N ALA A 68 23.20 1.89 17.55
CA ALA A 68 23.80 3.15 17.09
C ALA A 68 24.97 3.62 17.97
N TRP A 69 25.80 4.50 17.41
CA TRP A 69 26.85 5.24 18.13
C TRP A 69 26.53 6.74 18.14
N VAL A 70 26.52 7.36 19.32
CA VAL A 70 26.34 8.82 19.48
C VAL A 70 27.70 9.51 19.40
N LEU A 71 27.88 10.43 18.45
CA LEU A 71 29.15 11.15 18.28
C LEU A 71 29.29 12.33 19.26
N PRO A 72 30.45 12.49 19.94
CA PRO A 72 30.62 13.42 21.06
C PRO A 72 30.68 14.91 20.67
N GLU A 73 31.16 15.26 19.47
CA GLU A 73 31.40 16.67 19.08
C GLU A 73 30.22 17.36 18.37
N ARG A 74 29.12 16.65 18.13
CA ARG A 74 27.89 17.24 17.56
C ARG A 74 26.72 17.25 18.53
N GLU A 75 26.96 16.98 19.81
CA GLU A 75 26.01 17.20 20.89
C GLU A 75 25.86 18.71 21.16
N GLN A 76 25.20 19.44 20.25
CA GLN A 76 24.34 20.50 20.75
C GLN A 76 23.31 19.79 21.62
N LYS A 77 23.07 20.25 22.86
CA LYS A 77 22.26 19.59 23.91
C LYS A 77 20.84 19.11 23.49
N GLU A 78 20.43 19.34 22.25
CA GLU A 78 19.11 19.13 21.68
C GLU A 78 19.12 18.29 20.36
N GLN A 79 20.29 18.01 19.77
CA GLN A 79 20.47 17.18 18.56
C GLN A 79 21.72 16.31 18.70
N GLY A 80 21.58 15.00 18.45
CA GLY A 80 22.72 14.09 18.36
C GLY A 80 22.96 13.65 16.93
N VAL A 81 24.22 13.37 16.57
CA VAL A 81 24.55 12.68 15.32
C VAL A 81 24.88 11.24 15.64
N PHE A 82 24.18 10.33 14.96
CA PHE A 82 24.22 8.91 15.23
C PHE A 82 24.78 8.18 14.03
N THR A 83 25.73 7.30 14.25
CA THR A 83 26.11 6.29 13.27
C THR A 83 25.28 5.04 13.52
N VAL A 84 24.32 4.74 12.64
CA VAL A 84 23.40 3.59 12.79
C VAL A 84 24.04 2.31 12.26
N ILE A 85 23.92 1.22 13.01
CA ILE A 85 24.69 0.00 12.78
C ILE A 85 23.93 -1.00 11.87
N HIS A 86 23.00 -0.52 11.05
CA HIS A 86 22.29 -1.31 10.03
C HIS A 86 22.38 -0.61 8.67
N ASN A 87 22.72 -1.37 7.62
CA ASN A 87 22.93 -0.90 6.25
C ASN A 87 23.79 0.38 6.20
N TYR A 88 25.08 0.20 6.43
CA TYR A 88 26.13 1.13 5.96
C TYR A 88 26.32 2.42 6.74
N SER A 89 26.15 2.37 8.06
CA SER A 89 26.70 3.38 8.97
C SER A 89 26.37 4.80 8.51
N GLU A 90 25.13 5.09 8.16
CA GLU A 90 24.77 6.47 7.86
C GLU A 90 24.82 7.29 9.15
N SER A 91 25.48 8.46 9.08
CA SER A 91 25.37 9.47 10.13
C SER A 91 24.03 10.18 9.97
N ILE A 92 23.08 9.87 10.85
CA ILE A 92 21.80 10.55 10.90
C ILE A 92 21.80 11.61 12.00
N GLN A 93 21.24 12.78 11.70
CA GLN A 93 20.95 13.77 12.73
C GLN A 93 19.60 13.41 13.37
N VAL A 94 19.63 13.14 14.67
CA VAL A 94 18.43 12.87 15.46
C VAL A 94 18.20 13.99 16.45
N SER A 95 17.08 14.68 16.32
CA SER A 95 16.64 15.65 17.31
C SER A 95 16.00 14.92 18.49
N GLN A 96 16.41 15.27 19.70
CA GLN A 96 15.86 14.66 20.93
C GLN A 96 14.38 15.07 21.08
N LYS A 97 13.51 14.11 21.36
CA LYS A 97 12.03 14.22 21.33
C LYS A 97 11.45 15.41 22.12
N ALA A 98 12.12 15.86 23.18
CA ALA A 98 11.55 16.74 24.20
C ALA A 98 11.24 18.20 23.76
N LYS A 99 11.76 18.73 22.63
CA LYS A 99 11.49 20.14 22.23
C LYS A 99 11.14 20.41 20.77
N ARG A 100 11.56 19.61 19.78
CA ARG A 100 11.17 19.85 18.37
C ARG A 100 9.66 19.66 18.15
N ASN A 101 9.04 18.80 18.97
CA ASN A 101 7.59 18.63 19.02
C ASN A 101 6.86 19.86 19.58
N GLY A 102 7.52 20.69 20.40
CA GLY A 102 6.93 21.91 20.95
C GLY A 102 6.89 23.09 19.99
N LEU A 103 7.82 23.19 19.04
CA LEU A 103 7.94 24.35 18.14
C LEU A 103 7.40 24.07 16.72
N MET A 104 7.65 22.88 16.14
CA MET A 104 7.18 22.54 14.79
C MET A 104 5.70 22.11 14.73
N ARG A 105 5.15 21.61 15.85
CA ARG A 105 3.70 21.28 15.95
C ARG A 105 2.86 22.46 16.44
N ALA A 106 3.50 23.53 16.92
CA ALA A 106 2.82 24.77 17.28
C ALA A 106 2.57 25.69 16.07
N LEU A 107 3.27 25.48 14.95
CA LEU A 107 3.20 26.38 13.79
C LEU A 107 2.48 25.82 12.56
N ILE A 108 2.44 24.51 12.27
CA ILE A 108 2.11 24.06 10.90
C ILE A 108 1.34 22.72 10.90
N GLY A 109 0.02 22.79 11.02
CA GLY A 109 -0.85 21.62 10.83
C GLY A 109 -0.94 21.24 9.35
N LYS A 110 -0.23 20.17 8.95
CA LYS A 110 -0.25 19.53 7.61
C LYS A 110 0.60 20.14 6.47
N ALA A 111 1.66 20.92 6.71
CA ALA A 111 2.72 20.89 5.70
C ALA A 111 3.44 19.54 5.80
N LYS A 112 3.66 18.87 4.66
CA LYS A 112 4.75 17.89 4.56
C LYS A 112 5.98 18.57 5.18
N PRO A 113 6.64 17.97 6.18
CA PRO A 113 7.85 18.57 6.72
C PRO A 113 8.74 18.87 5.53
N SER A 114 9.22 20.11 5.42
CA SER A 114 10.19 20.43 4.38
C SER A 114 11.27 19.34 4.44
N LYS A 115 11.71 18.84 3.29
CA LYS A 115 12.70 17.74 3.17
C LYS A 115 14.03 18.01 3.92
N LYS A 116 14.14 19.13 4.64
CA LYS A 116 15.34 19.63 5.34
C LYS A 116 15.33 19.45 6.87
N GLY A 117 14.29 18.89 7.49
CA GLY A 117 14.25 18.71 8.95
C GLY A 117 14.53 17.28 9.40
N GLY A 118 15.68 17.02 10.06
CA GLY A 118 16.18 15.70 10.49
C GLY A 118 15.23 14.80 11.29
N VAL A 119 15.63 13.54 11.51
CA VAL A 119 14.82 12.47 12.13
C VAL A 119 14.61 12.73 13.62
N VAL A 120 13.51 12.27 14.21
CA VAL A 120 13.24 12.37 15.67
C VAL A 120 13.33 10.99 16.30
N GLY A 121 13.93 10.89 17.49
CA GLY A 121 14.10 9.62 18.19
C GLY A 121 14.52 9.78 19.64
N ASP A 122 14.44 8.66 20.37
CA ASP A 122 14.89 8.50 21.75
C ASP A 122 16.08 7.51 21.76
N TRP A 123 17.05 7.73 22.63
CA TRP A 123 18.18 6.80 22.78
C TRP A 123 18.57 6.58 24.25
N SER A 124 19.03 5.38 24.55
CA SER A 124 19.51 5.00 25.88
C SER A 124 20.86 4.29 25.80
N PRO A 125 21.76 4.47 26.79
CA PRO A 125 23.03 3.76 26.81
C PRO A 125 22.83 2.24 26.84
N VAL A 126 23.73 1.51 26.19
CA VAL A 126 23.78 0.04 26.19
C VAL A 126 25.23 -0.40 26.44
N ASP A 127 25.40 -1.57 27.03
CA ASP A 127 26.70 -2.20 27.22
C ASP A 127 27.22 -2.77 25.89
N ALA A 128 28.21 -2.09 25.30
CA ALA A 128 28.85 -2.49 24.05
C ALA A 128 29.61 -3.80 24.17
N ALA A 129 30.27 -4.06 25.30
CA ALA A 129 31.04 -5.28 25.52
C ALA A 129 30.13 -6.50 25.68
N LYS A 130 29.01 -6.35 26.40
CA LYS A 130 28.00 -7.43 26.51
C LYS A 130 27.38 -7.76 25.16
N ASP A 131 27.07 -6.75 24.34
CA ASP A 131 26.60 -7.00 22.99
C ASP A 131 27.70 -7.67 22.16
N ALA A 132 28.96 -7.26 22.28
CA ALA A 132 30.06 -7.89 21.58
C ALA A 132 30.16 -9.39 21.82
N GLU A 133 30.03 -9.82 23.08
CA GLU A 133 30.00 -11.22 23.47
C GLU A 133 28.84 -11.98 22.82
N LYS A 134 27.63 -11.38 22.76
CA LYS A 134 26.48 -12.00 22.10
C LYS A 134 26.71 -12.19 20.61
N ILE A 135 27.28 -11.20 19.93
CA ILE A 135 27.61 -11.29 18.50
C ILE A 135 28.59 -12.44 18.26
N ILE A 136 29.64 -12.51 19.06
CA ILE A 136 30.69 -13.53 18.91
C ILE A 136 30.12 -14.92 19.19
N GLY A 137 29.34 -15.09 20.27
CA GLY A 137 28.68 -16.36 20.57
C GLY A 137 27.66 -16.76 19.49
N HIS A 138 27.01 -15.80 18.84
CA HIS A 138 26.13 -16.09 17.71
C HIS A 138 26.88 -16.58 16.48
N LEU A 139 28.04 -15.98 16.18
CA LEU A 139 28.93 -16.47 15.11
C LEU A 139 29.38 -17.92 15.37
N ASP A 140 29.63 -18.28 16.63
CA ASP A 140 29.95 -19.67 17.01
C ASP A 140 28.80 -20.63 16.68
N VAL A 141 27.57 -20.26 17.02
CA VAL A 141 26.37 -21.06 16.70
C VAL A 141 26.22 -21.22 15.18
N LEU A 142 26.39 -20.15 14.41
CA LEU A 142 26.28 -20.20 12.95
C LEU A 142 27.40 -21.01 12.28
N ALA A 143 28.60 -21.01 12.86
CA ALA A 143 29.71 -21.84 12.41
C ALA A 143 29.40 -23.34 12.62
N LEU A 144 28.79 -23.69 13.75
CA LEU A 144 28.43 -25.08 14.09
C LEU A 144 27.27 -25.63 13.24
N ASP A 145 26.31 -24.79 12.85
CA ASP A 145 25.21 -25.18 11.95
C ASP A 145 25.71 -25.56 10.54
N GLY A 146 26.91 -25.10 10.15
CA GLY A 146 27.58 -25.51 8.92
C GLY A 146 26.93 -25.04 7.62
N ARG A 147 25.75 -24.41 7.65
CA ARG A 147 25.02 -23.90 6.48
C ARG A 147 25.36 -22.47 6.12
N THR A 148 25.62 -21.62 7.12
CA THR A 148 25.79 -20.16 6.93
C THR A 148 27.15 -19.81 6.34
N PHE A 149 28.21 -20.45 6.83
CA PHE A 149 29.59 -20.28 6.35
C PHE A 149 30.01 -21.40 5.40
N ASP A 150 29.06 -22.03 4.71
CA ASP A 150 29.32 -23.08 3.73
C ASP A 150 29.88 -22.45 2.44
N ALA A 151 31.07 -22.86 2.00
CA ALA A 151 31.71 -22.34 0.79
C ALA A 151 30.84 -22.51 -0.47
N ASP A 152 30.06 -23.61 -0.56
CA ASP A 152 29.22 -23.90 -1.73
C ASP A 152 27.97 -23.00 -1.77
N ARG A 153 27.56 -22.46 -0.62
CA ARG A 153 26.39 -21.56 -0.50
C ARG A 153 26.76 -20.10 -0.34
N TRP A 154 27.97 -19.79 0.12
CA TRP A 154 28.45 -18.44 0.45
C TRP A 154 28.35 -17.45 -0.72
N GLY A 155 28.51 -17.94 -1.95
CA GLY A 155 28.35 -17.15 -3.17
C GLY A 155 26.90 -17.00 -3.66
N TYR A 156 25.95 -17.80 -3.17
CA TYR A 156 24.54 -17.75 -3.58
C TYR A 156 23.63 -17.15 -2.50
N ASP A 157 23.97 -17.36 -1.23
CA ASP A 157 23.24 -16.84 -0.08
C ASP A 157 23.76 -15.47 0.35
N HIS A 158 23.11 -14.43 -0.17
CA HIS A 158 23.40 -13.04 0.17
C HIS A 158 23.34 -12.75 1.68
N SER A 159 22.52 -13.49 2.41
CA SER A 159 22.27 -13.19 3.82
C SER A 159 23.52 -13.43 4.67
N ALA A 160 24.29 -14.47 4.37
CA ALA A 160 25.48 -14.85 5.11
C ALA A 160 26.66 -13.89 4.88
N SER A 161 26.96 -13.56 3.61
CA SER A 161 28.04 -12.63 3.28
C SER A 161 27.74 -11.21 3.76
N LYS A 162 26.47 -10.78 3.72
CA LYS A 162 26.03 -9.48 4.26
C LYS A 162 26.06 -9.45 5.79
N LEU A 163 25.68 -10.54 6.47
CA LEU A 163 25.84 -10.69 7.91
C LEU A 163 27.31 -10.50 8.32
N ALA A 164 28.23 -11.20 7.65
CA ALA A 164 29.66 -11.09 7.93
C ALA A 164 30.21 -9.67 7.70
N SER A 165 29.78 -9.02 6.62
CA SER A 165 30.17 -7.64 6.30
C SER A 165 29.68 -6.65 7.36
N ASN A 166 28.44 -6.82 7.83
CA ASN A 166 27.88 -6.03 8.92
C ASN A 166 28.66 -6.22 10.23
N VAL A 167 29.04 -7.46 10.56
CA VAL A 167 29.86 -7.72 11.76
C VAL A 167 31.24 -7.09 11.65
N LEU A 168 31.87 -7.09 10.48
CA LEU A 168 33.14 -6.40 10.26
C LEU A 168 33.03 -4.88 10.46
N VAL A 169 31.92 -4.27 10.04
CA VAL A 169 31.63 -2.85 10.29
C VAL A 169 31.41 -2.57 11.79
N ILE A 170 30.67 -3.45 12.48
CA ILE A 170 30.49 -3.36 13.94
C ILE A 170 31.84 -3.41 14.66
N ALA A 171 32.67 -4.37 14.26
CA ALA A 171 34.01 -4.56 14.81
C ALA A 171 34.86 -3.29 14.67
N CYS A 172 34.80 -2.64 13.50
CA CYS A 172 35.49 -1.38 13.24
C CYS A 172 35.00 -0.27 14.17
N HIS A 173 33.68 -0.07 14.29
CA HIS A 173 33.13 0.96 15.17
C HIS A 173 33.43 0.70 16.66
N MET A 174 33.38 -0.54 17.11
CA MET A 174 33.75 -0.89 18.48
C MET A 174 35.22 -0.57 18.76
N TYR A 175 36.11 -0.95 17.84
CA TYR A 175 37.53 -0.63 17.96
C TYR A 175 37.76 0.88 18.05
N ARG A 176 37.16 1.64 17.12
CA ARG A 176 37.31 3.10 17.05
C ARG A 176 36.74 3.80 18.30
N ALA A 177 35.67 3.28 18.90
CA ALA A 177 35.08 3.81 20.13
C ALA A 177 35.83 3.44 21.43
N GLY A 178 36.95 2.70 21.34
CA GLY A 178 37.78 2.35 22.49
C GLY A 178 37.60 0.92 23.01
N PHE A 179 36.67 0.14 22.45
CA PHE A 179 36.48 -1.30 22.72
C PHE A 179 37.39 -2.13 21.81
N THR A 180 38.70 -1.87 21.91
CA THR A 180 39.72 -2.37 20.98
C THR A 180 39.85 -3.89 20.99
N ALA A 181 39.75 -4.52 22.16
CA ALA A 181 39.86 -5.97 22.30
C ALA A 181 38.65 -6.68 21.67
N GLU A 182 37.45 -6.18 21.93
CA GLU A 182 36.19 -6.70 21.42
C GLU A 182 36.11 -6.55 19.89
N GLY A 183 36.46 -5.37 19.37
CA GLY A 183 36.52 -5.10 17.94
C GLY A 183 37.49 -6.02 17.19
N ASN A 184 38.72 -6.17 17.70
CA ASN A 184 39.70 -7.09 17.11
C ASN A 184 39.22 -8.54 17.13
N ARG A 185 38.58 -8.98 18.23
CA ARG A 185 38.06 -10.35 18.36
C ARG A 185 36.93 -10.64 17.38
N MET A 186 36.01 -9.70 17.17
CA MET A 186 34.95 -9.84 16.16
C MET A 186 35.50 -9.93 14.75
N ALA A 187 36.40 -9.01 14.37
CA ALA A 187 37.00 -9.00 13.04
C ALA A 187 37.76 -10.30 12.77
N GLN A 188 38.57 -10.75 13.73
CA GLN A 188 39.26 -12.03 13.62
C GLN A 188 38.28 -13.18 13.45
N LYS A 189 37.21 -13.22 14.26
CA LYS A 189 36.23 -14.30 14.22
C LYS A 189 35.52 -14.34 12.86
N VAL A 190 34.98 -13.22 12.40
CA VAL A 190 34.19 -13.19 11.17
C VAL A 190 35.04 -13.48 9.93
N LEU A 191 36.28 -12.96 9.88
CA LEU A 191 37.21 -13.21 8.77
C LEU A 191 37.74 -14.64 8.78
N THR A 192 37.86 -15.29 9.94
CA THR A 192 38.29 -16.69 10.03
C THR A 192 37.17 -17.65 9.64
N LEU A 193 35.92 -17.34 10.02
CA LEU A 193 34.76 -18.18 9.69
C LEU A 193 34.34 -18.03 8.22
N SER A 194 34.61 -16.90 7.59
CA SER A 194 34.19 -16.64 6.21
C SER A 194 34.99 -17.46 5.19
N PRO A 195 34.35 -18.24 4.30
CA PRO A 195 35.03 -18.95 3.21
C PRO A 195 35.81 -18.04 2.25
N SER A 196 35.36 -16.79 2.12
CA SER A 196 36.04 -15.75 1.33
C SER A 196 36.12 -14.46 2.14
N PRO A 197 37.18 -14.28 2.95
CA PRO A 197 37.37 -13.07 3.76
C PRO A 197 37.46 -11.82 2.90
N THR A 198 38.03 -11.96 1.71
CA THR A 198 38.14 -10.88 0.72
C THR A 198 36.77 -10.39 0.24
N MET A 199 35.79 -11.27 0.07
CA MET A 199 34.43 -10.87 -0.32
C MET A 199 33.72 -10.10 0.79
N VAL A 200 33.99 -10.42 2.07
CA VAL A 200 33.49 -9.65 3.21
C VAL A 200 34.02 -8.22 3.16
N ILE A 201 35.32 -8.06 2.89
CA ILE A 201 35.95 -6.74 2.75
C ILE A 201 35.42 -6.00 1.52
N ASP A 202 35.36 -6.66 0.37
CA ASP A 202 34.87 -6.07 -0.89
C ASP A 202 33.41 -5.63 -0.77
N ASN A 203 32.57 -6.35 -0.03
CA ASN A 203 31.21 -5.94 0.28
C ASN A 203 31.18 -4.65 1.13
N VAL A 204 31.94 -4.58 2.22
CA VAL A 204 32.02 -3.36 3.04
C VAL A 204 32.48 -2.17 2.20
N VAL A 205 33.53 -2.33 1.40
CA VAL A 205 34.04 -1.27 0.50
C VAL A 205 32.99 -0.89 -0.54
N GLY A 206 32.33 -1.88 -1.15
CA GLY A 206 31.31 -1.66 -2.15
C GLY A 206 30.14 -0.87 -1.60
N ASP A 207 29.74 -1.18 -0.37
CA ASP A 207 28.61 -0.52 0.25
C ASP A 207 28.92 0.94 0.66
N LEU A 208 30.15 1.22 1.12
CA LEU A 208 30.63 2.60 1.31
C LEU A 208 30.64 3.40 0.00
N ALA A 209 31.02 2.76 -1.10
CA ALA A 209 31.03 3.39 -2.42
C ALA A 209 29.60 3.68 -2.92
N GLU A 210 28.67 2.74 -2.75
CA GLU A 210 27.25 2.95 -3.10
C GLU A 210 26.61 4.07 -2.29
N GLN A 211 26.94 4.20 -1.00
CA GLN A 211 26.47 5.30 -0.16
C GLN A 211 26.95 6.68 -0.67
N GLN A 212 28.24 6.81 -1.00
CA GLN A 212 28.79 8.05 -1.54
C GLN A 212 28.25 8.35 -2.94
N TYR A 213 28.07 7.32 -3.77
CA TYR A 213 27.41 7.45 -5.07
C TYR A 213 25.95 7.92 -4.92
N ALA A 214 25.19 7.37 -3.97
CA ALA A 214 23.80 7.75 -3.73
C ALA A 214 23.69 9.23 -3.33
N ALA A 215 24.56 9.71 -2.44
CA ALA A 215 24.64 11.12 -2.06
C ALA A 215 25.00 12.02 -3.25
N LEU A 216 25.96 11.59 -4.08
CA LEU A 216 26.35 12.29 -5.31
C LEU A 216 25.18 12.38 -6.32
N ALA A 217 24.47 11.27 -6.54
CA ALA A 217 23.32 11.22 -7.44
C ALA A 217 22.16 12.07 -6.91
N GLU A 218 21.90 12.06 -5.60
CA GLU A 218 20.89 12.92 -4.97
C GLU A 218 21.23 14.40 -5.12
N ALA A 219 22.49 14.78 -4.87
CA ALA A 219 22.96 16.14 -5.09
C ALA A 219 22.73 16.56 -6.55
N PHE A 220 23.14 15.72 -7.51
CA PHE A 220 22.90 15.95 -8.94
C PHE A 220 21.41 16.12 -9.27
N PHE A 221 20.53 15.23 -8.82
CA PHE A 221 19.11 15.37 -9.13
C PHE A 221 18.47 16.59 -8.46
N SER A 222 19.09 17.15 -7.43
CA SER A 222 18.65 18.38 -6.75
C SER A 222 19.15 19.65 -7.47
N ASN A 223 20.44 19.71 -7.82
CA ASN A 223 21.08 20.93 -8.35
C ASN A 223 21.27 20.93 -9.87
N LYS A 224 21.18 19.77 -10.52
CA LYS A 224 21.43 19.52 -11.96
C LYS A 224 22.82 19.93 -12.45
N ASP A 225 23.81 19.95 -11.55
CA ASP A 225 25.19 20.31 -11.87
C ASP A 225 25.94 19.12 -12.49
N TRP A 226 25.97 19.10 -13.83
CA TRP A 226 26.63 18.05 -14.59
C TRP A 226 28.14 17.98 -14.35
N GLN A 227 28.81 19.13 -14.19
CA GLN A 227 30.25 19.17 -13.96
C GLN A 227 30.59 18.60 -12.59
N ALA A 228 29.88 19.03 -11.53
CA ALA A 228 30.07 18.48 -10.20
C ALA A 228 29.75 16.98 -10.14
N TYR A 229 28.74 16.53 -10.90
CA TYR A 229 28.43 15.10 -11.01
C TYR A 229 29.55 14.32 -11.68
N HIS A 230 30.06 14.78 -12.82
CA HIS A 230 31.21 14.20 -13.51
C HIS A 230 32.44 14.08 -12.60
N ASP A 231 32.84 15.19 -11.98
CA ASP A 231 34.03 15.23 -11.12
C ASP A 231 33.87 14.32 -9.91
N GLY A 232 32.66 14.25 -9.36
CA GLY A 232 32.31 13.30 -8.31
C GLY A 232 32.44 11.84 -8.75
N LEU A 233 31.96 11.49 -9.94
CA LEU A 233 32.09 10.13 -10.49
C LEU A 233 33.56 9.73 -10.71
N VAL A 234 34.37 10.63 -11.28
CA VAL A 234 35.83 10.41 -11.45
C VAL A 234 36.51 10.22 -10.10
N ALA A 235 36.16 11.03 -9.11
CA ALA A 235 36.71 10.93 -7.76
C ALA A 235 36.35 9.60 -7.09
N LEU A 236 35.10 9.13 -7.23
CA LEU A 236 34.66 7.84 -6.69
C LEU A 236 35.34 6.67 -7.38
N GLU A 237 35.47 6.68 -8.72
CA GLU A 237 36.15 5.60 -9.45
C GLU A 237 37.61 5.47 -9.02
N LYS A 238 38.30 6.60 -8.80
CA LYS A 238 39.67 6.64 -8.31
C LYS A 238 39.79 6.20 -6.85
N ARG A 239 38.84 6.60 -6.00
CA ARG A 239 38.83 6.26 -4.56
C ARG A 239 38.53 4.78 -4.32
N PHE A 240 37.68 4.17 -5.15
CA PHE A 240 37.24 2.78 -5.02
C PHE A 240 37.65 1.92 -6.22
N PRO A 241 38.96 1.60 -6.38
CA PRO A 241 39.45 0.81 -7.51
C PRO A 241 38.99 -0.65 -7.48
N ARG A 242 38.46 -1.13 -6.34
CA ARG A 242 38.02 -2.51 -6.09
C ARG A 242 36.82 -2.50 -5.13
N GLY A 243 35.97 -3.52 -5.18
CA GLY A 243 34.85 -3.75 -4.25
C GLY A 243 33.57 -2.99 -4.61
N TRP A 244 33.68 -1.86 -5.31
CA TRP A 244 32.51 -1.10 -5.77
C TRP A 244 31.76 -1.77 -6.93
N ARG A 245 30.53 -2.23 -6.65
CA ARG A 245 29.64 -2.90 -7.60
C ARG A 245 29.25 -1.99 -8.77
N GLY A 246 28.93 -0.73 -8.52
CA GLY A 246 28.61 0.27 -9.54
C GLY A 246 29.79 0.74 -10.41
N ARG A 247 31.05 0.37 -10.09
CA ARG A 247 32.25 0.90 -10.77
C ARG A 247 32.24 0.68 -12.29
N LEU A 248 31.88 -0.52 -12.74
CA LEU A 248 31.83 -0.82 -14.17
C LEU A 248 30.72 -0.03 -14.87
N GLY A 249 29.59 0.21 -14.19
CA GLY A 249 28.52 1.06 -14.71
C GLY A 249 28.94 2.53 -14.83
N VAL A 250 29.74 3.02 -13.88
CA VAL A 250 30.30 4.39 -13.91
C VAL A 250 31.20 4.60 -15.11
N LYS A 251 31.96 3.58 -15.52
CA LYS A 251 32.77 3.64 -16.75
C LYS A 251 31.94 3.79 -18.03
N ILE A 252 30.72 3.28 -18.05
CA ILE A 252 29.77 3.52 -19.15
C ILE A 252 29.14 4.91 -19.04
N LEU A 253 28.85 5.37 -17.81
CA LEU A 253 28.19 6.64 -17.55
C LEU A 253 29.09 7.86 -17.80
N LEU A 254 30.37 7.80 -17.40
CA LEU A 254 31.31 8.92 -17.47
C LEU A 254 31.41 9.55 -18.87
N PRO A 255 31.66 8.79 -19.96
CA PRO A 255 31.70 9.35 -21.31
C PRO A 255 30.39 10.03 -21.72
N LYS A 256 29.24 9.53 -21.27
CA LYS A 256 27.92 10.11 -21.57
C LYS A 256 27.71 11.44 -20.83
N VAL A 257 28.20 11.52 -19.60
CA VAL A 257 28.18 12.77 -18.81
C VAL A 257 29.12 13.81 -19.43
N GLU A 258 30.31 13.40 -19.87
CA GLU A 258 31.26 14.26 -20.58
C GLU A 258 30.66 14.83 -21.87
N ALA A 259 30.06 13.98 -22.71
CA ALA A 259 29.33 14.40 -23.90
C ALA A 259 28.23 15.44 -23.56
N LYS A 260 27.48 15.21 -22.47
CA LYS A 260 26.44 16.14 -22.00
C LYS A 260 27.02 17.50 -21.58
N ILE A 261 28.15 17.52 -20.88
CA ILE A 261 28.85 18.76 -20.49
C ILE A 261 29.32 19.54 -21.72
N ASN A 262 29.79 18.83 -22.75
CA ASN A 262 30.23 19.42 -24.01
C ASN A 262 29.07 19.90 -24.89
N GLY A 263 27.81 19.73 -24.46
CA GLY A 263 26.62 20.10 -25.23
C GLY A 263 26.38 19.17 -26.43
N GLU A 264 26.98 17.98 -26.44
CA GLU A 264 26.73 16.99 -27.47
C GLU A 264 25.32 16.42 -27.31
N GLN A 265 24.56 16.47 -28.39
CA GLN A 265 23.23 15.90 -28.48
C GLN A 265 23.20 14.94 -29.65
N ALA A 266 22.83 13.69 -29.39
CA ALA A 266 22.65 12.72 -30.46
C ALA A 266 21.49 13.18 -31.34
N SER A 267 21.69 13.18 -32.66
CA SER A 267 20.61 13.40 -33.60
C SER A 267 19.67 12.20 -33.59
N MET A 268 18.36 12.45 -33.70
CA MET A 268 17.40 11.38 -33.96
C MET A 268 17.80 10.64 -35.25
N ALA A 269 17.62 9.32 -35.27
CA ALA A 269 17.89 8.53 -36.46
C ALA A 269 16.99 9.01 -37.62
N GLN A 270 17.59 9.15 -38.80
CA GLN A 270 16.83 9.44 -40.02
C GLN A 270 16.53 8.14 -40.74
N PHE A 271 15.24 7.81 -40.85
CA PHE A 271 14.80 6.67 -41.64
C PHE A 271 14.56 7.10 -43.10
N LYS A 272 15.04 6.29 -44.05
CA LYS A 272 14.97 6.61 -45.49
C LYS A 272 13.50 6.78 -45.92
N GLY A 273 13.14 7.97 -46.39
CA GLY A 273 11.80 8.26 -46.91
C GLY A 273 10.74 8.53 -45.85
N VAL A 274 11.10 8.54 -44.55
CA VAL A 274 10.17 8.81 -43.45
C VAL A 274 10.40 10.22 -42.93
N ARG A 275 9.33 11.02 -42.88
CA ARG A 275 9.34 12.33 -42.22
C ARG A 275 8.61 12.21 -40.90
N LEU A 276 9.33 12.37 -39.78
CA LEU A 276 8.72 12.35 -38.45
C LEU A 276 7.71 13.50 -38.30
N LYS A 277 6.56 13.21 -37.66
CA LYS A 277 5.53 14.21 -37.38
C LYS A 277 6.10 15.29 -36.43
N PRO A 278 5.99 16.59 -36.75
CA PRO A 278 6.57 17.65 -35.92
C PRO A 278 6.09 17.65 -34.47
N GLU A 279 4.85 17.23 -34.25
CA GLU A 279 4.25 17.12 -32.92
C GLU A 279 4.94 16.05 -32.06
N ALA A 280 5.24 14.87 -32.62
CA ALA A 280 5.93 13.81 -31.91
C ALA A 280 7.38 14.21 -31.59
N VAL A 281 8.07 14.85 -32.54
CA VAL A 281 9.42 15.42 -32.33
C VAL A 281 9.40 16.42 -31.18
N LYS A 282 8.43 17.36 -31.17
CA LYS A 282 8.28 18.36 -30.10
C LYS A 282 8.09 17.71 -28.73
N ILE A 283 7.30 16.64 -28.62
CA ILE A 283 7.11 15.90 -27.36
C ILE A 283 8.42 15.26 -26.88
N LEU A 284 9.14 14.58 -27.78
CA LEU A 284 10.41 13.92 -27.46
C LEU A 284 11.56 14.91 -27.17
N ASP A 285 11.55 16.09 -27.78
CA ASP A 285 12.50 17.15 -27.46
C ASP A 285 12.19 17.80 -26.11
N ALA A 286 10.91 17.95 -25.75
CA ALA A 286 10.52 18.46 -24.43
C ALA A 286 11.01 17.57 -23.28
N LEU A 287 11.21 16.26 -23.51
CA LEU A 287 11.83 15.36 -22.53
C LEU A 287 13.24 15.79 -22.15
N LEU A 288 14.01 16.41 -23.05
CA LEU A 288 15.39 16.83 -22.78
C LEU A 288 15.48 17.94 -21.72
N ALA A 289 14.42 18.74 -21.58
CA ALA A 289 14.32 19.79 -20.58
C ALA A 289 13.75 19.29 -19.24
N ARG A 290 13.33 18.01 -19.16
CA ARG A 290 12.62 17.49 -18.00
C ARG A 290 13.55 17.23 -16.83
N THR A 291 13.07 17.56 -15.63
CA THR A 291 13.80 17.41 -14.37
C THR A 291 13.17 16.45 -13.37
N ASP A 292 11.87 16.18 -13.52
CA ASP A 292 11.12 15.27 -12.64
C ASP A 292 11.29 13.81 -13.07
N PRO A 293 11.28 12.85 -12.12
CA PRO A 293 11.34 11.42 -12.42
C PRO A 293 10.34 11.04 -13.51
N ILE A 294 10.75 10.16 -14.42
CA ILE A 294 9.90 9.71 -15.53
C ILE A 294 9.34 8.36 -15.19
N ARG A 295 8.02 8.25 -15.10
CA ARG A 295 7.32 6.97 -14.97
C ARG A 295 7.03 6.46 -16.37
N VAL A 296 7.69 5.36 -16.71
CA VAL A 296 7.50 4.69 -18.00
C VAL A 296 6.69 3.43 -17.70
N ASN A 297 5.37 3.61 -17.56
CA ASN A 297 4.41 2.51 -17.60
C ASN A 297 3.55 2.65 -18.87
N PRO A 298 4.14 2.41 -20.05
CA PRO A 298 3.39 2.37 -21.29
C PRO A 298 2.35 1.27 -21.18
N ARG A 299 1.11 1.57 -21.60
CA ARG A 299 0.10 0.53 -21.81
C ARG A 299 0.70 -0.52 -22.74
N PRO A 300 0.77 -1.80 -22.35
CA PRO A 300 1.08 -2.85 -23.29
C PRO A 300 0.10 -2.73 -24.46
N LEU A 301 0.61 -2.76 -25.69
CA LEU A 301 -0.20 -2.67 -26.91
C LEU A 301 -1.07 -1.40 -27.04
N TRP A 302 -0.58 -0.22 -26.65
CA TRP A 302 -1.32 1.04 -26.83
C TRP A 302 -1.73 1.36 -28.28
N LEU A 303 -1.07 0.76 -29.27
CA LEU A 303 -1.45 0.85 -30.69
C LEU A 303 -2.71 0.03 -31.01
N VAL A 304 -3.07 -0.94 -30.17
CA VAL A 304 -4.16 -1.90 -30.35
C VAL A 304 -5.37 -1.53 -29.48
N ALA A 305 -5.18 -1.32 -28.18
CA ALA A 305 -6.27 -1.09 -27.23
C ALA A 305 -6.65 0.41 -27.12
N LYS A 306 -7.96 0.73 -27.18
CA LYS A 306 -8.46 2.05 -26.70
C LYS A 306 -8.45 2.00 -25.18
N GLY A 307 -7.68 2.87 -24.54
CA GLY A 307 -7.60 2.88 -23.08
C GLY A 307 -8.95 3.09 -22.43
N ASN A 308 -9.36 2.15 -21.60
CA ASN A 308 -10.34 2.40 -20.55
C ASN A 308 -9.54 2.66 -19.26
N MET A 309 -9.54 3.91 -18.78
CA MET A 309 -8.63 4.40 -17.73
C MET A 309 -8.80 3.73 -16.36
N GLN A 310 -9.82 2.87 -16.18
CA GLN A 310 -10.19 2.30 -14.87
C GLN A 310 -9.79 0.84 -14.69
N ALA A 311 -9.67 0.04 -15.77
CA ALA A 311 -9.00 -1.26 -15.69
C ALA A 311 -7.55 -1.12 -15.16
N GLU A 312 -6.92 0.02 -15.46
CA GLU A 312 -5.59 0.44 -14.99
C GLU A 312 -5.53 0.66 -13.47
N ARG A 313 -6.64 1.08 -12.83
CA ARG A 313 -6.72 1.19 -11.37
C ARG A 313 -6.83 -0.17 -10.68
N ASN A 314 -7.46 -1.14 -11.35
CA ASN A 314 -7.71 -2.47 -10.77
C ASN A 314 -6.46 -3.37 -10.75
N TYR A 315 -5.46 -3.11 -11.59
CA TYR A 315 -4.15 -3.79 -11.55
C TYR A 315 -3.16 -3.19 -10.53
N GLY A 316 -3.65 -2.35 -9.60
CA GLY A 316 -2.91 -2.01 -8.37
C GLY A 316 -1.90 -0.87 -8.49
N GLY A 317 -1.89 -0.11 -9.59
CA GLY A 317 -1.09 1.11 -9.73
C GLY A 317 -1.99 2.32 -9.93
N GLU A 318 -2.08 3.21 -8.95
CA GLU A 318 -2.73 4.54 -9.07
C GLU A 318 -2.04 5.47 -10.09
N GLU A 319 -1.01 5.03 -10.80
CA GLU A 319 -0.17 5.90 -11.63
C GLU A 319 -0.71 5.99 -13.05
N VAL A 320 -1.63 6.93 -13.24
CA VAL A 320 -2.05 7.43 -14.56
C VAL A 320 -0.79 7.76 -15.39
N ALA A 321 -0.68 7.17 -16.59
CA ALA A 321 0.42 7.45 -17.52
C ALA A 321 0.61 8.96 -17.69
N GLU A 322 1.85 9.44 -17.67
CA GLU A 322 2.15 10.87 -17.67
C GLU A 322 1.62 11.58 -18.94
N GLU A 323 1.21 12.85 -18.81
CA GLU A 323 0.54 13.60 -19.87
C GLU A 323 1.30 13.60 -21.22
N TRP A 324 2.63 13.70 -21.19
CA TRP A 324 3.44 13.67 -22.42
C TRP A 324 3.37 12.31 -23.12
N LEU A 325 3.32 11.20 -22.36
CA LEU A 325 3.24 9.85 -22.90
C LEU A 325 1.85 9.64 -23.49
N GLN A 326 0.81 10.12 -22.82
CA GLN A 326 -0.56 10.09 -23.37
C GLN A 326 -0.65 10.84 -24.70
N LYS A 327 -0.08 12.06 -24.78
CA LYS A 327 -0.01 12.84 -26.02
C LYS A 327 0.75 12.09 -27.11
N LEU A 328 1.86 11.43 -26.77
CA LEU A 328 2.63 10.65 -27.73
C LEU A 328 1.84 9.43 -28.23
N CYS A 329 1.19 8.70 -27.32
CA CYS A 329 0.35 7.55 -27.66
C CYS A 329 -0.89 7.96 -28.49
N ALA A 330 -1.44 9.16 -28.28
CA ALA A 330 -2.56 9.66 -29.08
C ALA A 330 -2.17 9.90 -30.56
N ILE A 331 -0.88 10.08 -30.85
CA ILE A 331 -0.37 10.29 -32.21
C ILE A 331 -0.31 8.96 -33.01
N GLY A 332 -0.42 7.80 -32.37
CA GLY A 332 -0.48 6.51 -33.07
C GLY A 332 0.87 6.09 -33.69
N MET A 333 0.83 5.51 -34.88
CA MET A 333 2.03 5.02 -35.60
C MET A 333 3.10 6.10 -35.82
N ASP A 334 2.69 7.37 -35.95
CA ASP A 334 3.62 8.52 -36.04
C ASP A 334 4.39 8.75 -34.73
N GLY A 335 3.78 8.47 -33.57
CA GLY A 335 4.43 8.52 -32.27
C GLY A 335 5.35 7.32 -32.07
N PHE A 336 4.93 6.14 -32.53
CA PHE A 336 5.73 4.91 -32.50
C PHE A 336 7.03 5.05 -33.29
N ILE A 337 6.98 5.53 -34.54
CA ILE A 337 8.19 5.70 -35.36
C ILE A 337 9.12 6.78 -34.81
N ALA A 338 8.57 7.80 -34.14
CA ALA A 338 9.37 8.79 -33.45
C ALA A 338 10.12 8.19 -32.25
N LEU A 339 9.50 7.27 -31.49
CA LEU A 339 10.18 6.50 -30.43
C LEU A 339 11.29 5.63 -31.01
N ALA A 340 11.04 4.93 -32.11
CA ALA A 340 12.07 4.16 -32.80
C ALA A 340 13.26 5.07 -33.19
N ALA A 341 12.99 6.25 -33.75
CA ALA A 341 14.04 7.20 -34.16
C ALA A 341 14.97 7.63 -33.02
N VAL A 342 14.49 7.64 -31.77
CA VAL A 342 15.30 7.99 -30.59
C VAL A 342 15.75 6.78 -29.77
N ALA A 343 15.45 5.54 -30.16
CA ALA A 343 15.76 4.35 -29.36
C ALA A 343 17.28 4.16 -29.09
N ALA A 344 18.13 4.61 -30.00
CA ALA A 344 19.60 4.64 -29.88
C ALA A 344 20.15 6.00 -29.44
N ASP A 345 19.29 6.92 -28.99
CA ASP A 345 19.70 8.25 -28.53
C ASP A 345 20.34 8.19 -27.14
N GLU A 346 21.63 8.53 -27.08
CA GLU A 346 22.44 8.51 -25.87
C GLU A 346 22.45 9.85 -25.11
N THR A 347 21.64 10.81 -25.52
CA THR A 347 21.54 12.12 -24.86
C THR A 347 20.95 11.94 -23.45
N LEU A 348 21.74 12.28 -22.44
CA LEU A 348 21.29 12.25 -21.05
C LEU A 348 20.29 13.36 -20.73
N ILE A 349 19.28 13.00 -19.94
CA ILE A 349 18.26 13.88 -19.37
C ILE A 349 18.54 14.00 -17.88
N ALA A 350 18.30 15.18 -17.29
CA ALA A 350 18.59 15.48 -15.89
C ALA A 350 17.60 14.81 -14.90
N THR A 351 17.15 13.60 -15.21
CA THR A 351 16.18 12.81 -14.46
C THR A 351 16.47 11.32 -14.59
N HIS A 352 15.72 10.48 -13.89
CA HIS A 352 15.82 9.02 -13.92
C HIS A 352 14.44 8.40 -14.15
N ILE A 353 14.42 7.12 -14.52
CA ILE A 353 13.18 6.36 -14.68
C ILE A 353 12.71 5.91 -13.29
N GLY A 354 11.52 6.37 -12.89
CA GLY A 354 10.86 6.01 -11.64
C GLY A 354 10.50 4.52 -11.60
N GLU A 355 10.61 3.92 -10.42
CA GLU A 355 10.14 2.56 -10.05
C GLU A 355 11.07 1.35 -10.26
N SER A 356 12.15 1.40 -11.06
CA SER A 356 13.04 0.22 -11.21
C SER A 356 14.40 0.31 -10.50
N SER A 357 14.90 1.52 -10.21
CA SER A 357 16.27 1.71 -9.71
C SER A 357 16.43 1.54 -8.19
N SER A 358 15.32 1.38 -7.44
CA SER A 358 15.35 1.22 -5.97
C SER A 358 14.61 -0.01 -5.46
N SER A 359 14.12 -0.91 -6.33
CA SER A 359 13.50 -2.14 -5.87
C SER A 359 14.57 -3.10 -5.36
N ALA A 360 14.31 -3.79 -4.24
CA ALA A 360 15.21 -4.84 -3.74
C ALA A 360 15.48 -5.93 -4.81
N TYR A 361 14.61 -6.03 -5.82
CA TYR A 361 14.71 -6.93 -6.95
C TYR A 361 15.82 -6.54 -7.95
N SER A 362 16.01 -5.25 -8.26
CA SER A 362 17.09 -4.82 -9.16
C SER A 362 18.48 -4.97 -8.53
N GLN A 363 18.60 -4.75 -7.23
CA GLN A 363 19.82 -5.08 -6.48
C GLN A 363 20.10 -6.60 -6.49
N MET A 364 19.05 -7.41 -6.34
CA MET A 364 19.18 -8.87 -6.40
C MET A 364 19.58 -9.36 -7.79
N GLN A 365 19.04 -8.76 -8.86
CA GLN A 365 19.45 -9.06 -10.23
C GLN A 365 20.89 -8.63 -10.51
N MET A 366 21.30 -7.43 -10.09
CA MET A 366 22.68 -6.96 -10.23
C MET A 366 23.64 -7.94 -9.56
N MET A 367 23.30 -8.39 -8.36
CA MET A 367 24.13 -9.33 -7.62
C MET A 367 24.10 -10.75 -8.20
N ARG A 368 22.95 -11.22 -8.70
CA ARG A 368 22.88 -12.49 -9.47
C ARG A 368 23.70 -12.42 -10.75
N ALA A 369 23.75 -11.30 -11.45
CA ALA A 369 24.56 -11.16 -12.66
C ALA A 369 26.07 -11.10 -12.35
N MET A 370 26.44 -10.50 -11.21
CA MET A 370 27.84 -10.45 -10.74
C MET A 370 28.31 -11.76 -10.12
N MET A 371 27.42 -12.56 -9.53
CA MET A 371 27.75 -13.85 -8.88
C MET A 371 27.43 -15.07 -9.75
N GLY A 372 26.55 -14.93 -10.74
CA GLY A 372 26.13 -15.97 -11.66
C GLY A 372 27.21 -16.21 -12.72
N SER A 373 27.92 -17.32 -12.53
CA SER A 373 28.91 -17.97 -13.40
C SER A 373 30.10 -17.11 -13.87
N SER A 374 31.27 -17.74 -13.83
CA SER A 374 32.52 -17.30 -14.48
C SER A 374 32.43 -17.16 -16.02
N SER A 375 31.23 -17.17 -16.59
CA SER A 375 30.94 -17.13 -18.03
C SER A 375 30.32 -15.80 -18.51
N ASN A 376 29.91 -14.90 -17.61
CA ASN A 376 29.39 -13.60 -18.02
C ASN A 376 30.54 -12.68 -18.43
N SER A 377 30.51 -12.15 -19.66
CA SER A 377 31.51 -11.19 -20.13
C SER A 377 31.52 -9.93 -19.27
N ILE A 378 32.67 -9.25 -19.22
CA ILE A 378 32.83 -7.98 -18.49
C ILE A 378 31.80 -6.95 -18.97
N ASP A 379 31.44 -6.98 -20.25
CA ASP A 379 30.47 -6.06 -20.85
C ASP A 379 29.05 -6.27 -20.29
N VAL A 380 28.62 -7.53 -20.11
CA VAL A 380 27.31 -7.85 -19.51
C VAL A 380 27.26 -7.37 -18.06
N GLN A 381 28.34 -7.57 -17.30
CA GLN A 381 28.45 -7.09 -15.93
C GLN A 381 28.41 -5.56 -15.86
N ALA A 382 29.12 -4.88 -16.76
CA ALA A 382 29.15 -3.43 -16.85
C ALA A 382 27.77 -2.85 -17.19
N LEU A 383 27.07 -3.42 -18.17
CA LEU A 383 25.73 -2.99 -18.57
C LEU A 383 24.71 -3.25 -17.45
N THR A 384 24.82 -4.39 -16.76
CA THR A 384 23.95 -4.70 -15.62
C THR A 384 24.15 -3.70 -14.48
N ALA A 385 25.41 -3.40 -14.13
CA ALA A 385 25.73 -2.38 -13.14
C ALA A 385 25.20 -1.00 -13.56
N TYR A 386 25.41 -0.61 -14.81
CA TYR A 386 24.90 0.64 -15.37
C TYR A 386 23.37 0.74 -15.26
N ASN A 387 22.62 -0.32 -15.58
CA ASN A 387 21.15 -0.32 -15.52
C ASN A 387 20.58 -0.36 -14.08
N ALA A 388 21.35 -0.90 -13.13
CA ALA A 388 20.94 -0.97 -11.73
C ALA A 388 21.19 0.35 -10.95
N MET A 389 22.11 1.19 -11.43
CA MET A 389 22.43 2.46 -10.78
C MET A 389 21.26 3.46 -10.83
N ARG A 390 21.07 4.21 -9.74
CA ARG A 390 20.25 5.43 -9.76
C ARG A 390 21.02 6.55 -10.46
N ARG A 391 20.89 6.66 -11.78
CA ARG A 391 21.65 7.59 -12.64
C ARG A 391 20.74 8.40 -13.56
N PRO A 392 21.24 9.48 -14.17
CA PRO A 392 20.53 10.14 -15.26
C PRO A 392 20.23 9.14 -16.38
N CYS A 393 19.01 9.16 -16.90
CA CYS A 393 18.61 8.29 -18.01
C CYS A 393 18.81 8.99 -19.36
N THR A 394 19.00 8.21 -20.42
CA THR A 394 19.04 8.73 -21.78
C THR A 394 17.64 8.83 -22.38
N ARG A 395 17.45 9.70 -23.37
CA ARG A 395 16.21 9.74 -24.16
C ARG A 395 15.89 8.39 -24.79
N GLY A 396 16.92 7.68 -25.28
CA GLY A 396 16.77 6.35 -25.85
C GLY A 396 16.34 5.29 -24.85
N GLU A 397 16.82 5.33 -23.60
CA GLU A 397 16.36 4.38 -22.57
C GLU A 397 14.86 4.46 -22.31
N ILE A 398 14.30 5.67 -22.28
CA ILE A 398 12.86 5.88 -22.15
C ILE A 398 12.13 5.29 -23.35
N ALA A 399 12.61 5.59 -24.55
CA ALA A 399 11.98 5.09 -25.78
C ALA A 399 12.04 3.57 -25.90
N ARG A 400 13.17 2.95 -25.55
CA ARG A 400 13.32 1.49 -25.56
C ARG A 400 12.35 0.80 -24.62
N ARG A 401 12.16 1.32 -23.39
CA ARG A 401 11.14 0.77 -22.47
C ARG A 401 9.73 0.82 -23.06
N ILE A 402 9.39 1.91 -23.74
CA ILE A 402 8.10 2.03 -24.43
C ILE A 402 8.01 1.05 -25.59
N LEU A 403 9.04 0.95 -26.43
CA LEU A 403 9.05 0.05 -27.58
C LEU A 403 8.96 -1.42 -27.17
N ILE A 404 9.69 -1.86 -26.14
CA ILE A 404 9.67 -3.25 -25.65
C ILE A 404 8.25 -3.66 -25.24
N SER A 405 7.51 -2.79 -24.54
CA SER A 405 6.11 -3.06 -24.17
C SER A 405 5.11 -3.01 -25.34
N THR A 406 5.51 -2.39 -26.46
CA THR A 406 4.64 -2.16 -27.62
C THR A 406 4.84 -3.21 -28.71
N LEU A 407 6.02 -3.81 -28.80
CA LEU A 407 6.43 -4.74 -29.85
C LEU A 407 6.21 -6.20 -29.43
N PRO A 408 5.98 -7.14 -30.37
CA PRO A 408 5.85 -8.56 -30.04
C PRO A 408 7.12 -9.10 -29.37
N ASN A 409 6.96 -9.80 -28.25
CA ASN A 409 8.09 -10.24 -27.42
C ASN A 409 7.89 -11.64 -26.79
N PRO A 410 7.63 -12.69 -27.58
CA PRO A 410 7.21 -13.99 -27.06
C PRO A 410 8.28 -14.65 -26.17
N ASP A 411 9.56 -14.42 -26.47
CA ASP A 411 10.71 -15.04 -25.78
C ASP A 411 11.47 -14.07 -24.86
N ASN A 412 10.96 -12.85 -24.62
CA ASN A 412 11.67 -11.78 -23.92
C ASN A 412 13.00 -11.34 -24.57
N ASP A 413 13.19 -11.62 -25.86
CA ASP A 413 14.41 -11.32 -26.60
C ASP A 413 14.64 -9.83 -26.84
N LEU A 414 13.58 -8.99 -26.80
CA LEU A 414 13.71 -7.56 -27.07
C LEU A 414 14.58 -6.85 -26.03
N GLU A 415 14.59 -7.31 -24.78
CA GLU A 415 15.44 -6.76 -23.72
C GLU A 415 16.93 -7.02 -23.95
N GLN A 416 17.25 -8.06 -24.74
CA GLN A 416 18.62 -8.45 -25.05
C GLN A 416 19.17 -7.75 -26.31
N LYS A 417 18.30 -7.08 -27.09
CA LYS A 417 18.74 -6.36 -28.30
C LYS A 417 19.54 -5.12 -27.93
N SER A 418 20.57 -4.82 -28.73
CA SER A 418 21.25 -3.52 -28.67
C SER A 418 20.26 -2.39 -29.00
N ALA A 419 20.62 -1.16 -28.64
CA ALA A 419 19.76 -0.01 -28.89
C ALA A 419 19.48 0.20 -30.39
N GLU A 420 20.50 0.00 -31.24
CA GLU A 420 20.38 0.01 -32.70
C GLU A 420 19.58 -1.18 -33.22
N GLY A 421 19.78 -2.37 -32.64
CA GLY A 421 19.03 -3.56 -33.03
C GLY A 421 17.53 -3.42 -32.75
N LEU A 422 17.16 -2.84 -31.60
CA LEU A 422 15.77 -2.55 -31.26
C LEU A 422 15.20 -1.41 -32.13
N ARG A 423 15.99 -0.36 -32.42
CA ARG A 423 15.60 0.69 -33.39
C ARG A 423 15.25 0.09 -34.74
N ASP A 424 16.15 -0.72 -35.28
CA ASP A 424 16.03 -1.26 -36.63
C ASP A 424 14.88 -2.27 -36.71
N PHE A 425 14.71 -3.10 -35.68
CA PHE A 425 13.55 -3.98 -35.55
C PHE A 425 12.23 -3.20 -35.47
N ALA A 426 12.15 -2.17 -34.63
CA ALA A 426 10.98 -1.31 -34.52
C ALA A 426 10.65 -0.61 -35.86
N TYR A 427 11.67 -0.17 -36.59
CA TYR A 427 11.49 0.42 -37.91
C TYR A 427 10.95 -0.57 -38.95
N GLN A 428 11.48 -1.80 -39.00
CA GLN A 428 10.95 -2.84 -39.88
C GLN A 428 9.50 -3.18 -39.54
N TRP A 429 9.21 -3.39 -38.26
CA TRP A 429 7.85 -3.66 -37.80
C TRP A 429 6.89 -2.52 -38.19
N TRP A 430 7.32 -1.26 -38.05
CA TRP A 430 6.53 -0.11 -38.50
C TRP A 430 6.28 -0.12 -40.01
N LEU A 431 7.26 -0.47 -40.85
CA LEU A 431 7.07 -0.57 -42.30
C LEU A 431 6.05 -1.64 -42.68
N GLU A 432 6.07 -2.77 -41.98
CA GLU A 432 5.16 -3.90 -42.20
C GLU A 432 3.72 -3.57 -41.78
N HIS A 433 3.56 -2.79 -40.70
CA HIS A 433 2.27 -2.60 -40.03
C HIS A 433 1.71 -1.16 -40.07
N LEU A 434 2.35 -0.20 -40.75
CA LEU A 434 1.88 1.20 -40.79
C LEU A 434 0.43 1.33 -41.31
N ALA A 435 0.03 0.48 -42.25
CA ALA A 435 -1.29 0.51 -42.86
C ALA A 435 -2.32 -0.37 -42.12
N ASP A 436 -1.89 -1.10 -41.09
CA ASP A 436 -2.74 -2.07 -40.43
C ASP A 436 -3.80 -1.42 -39.55
N SER A 437 -5.00 -1.96 -39.64
CA SER A 437 -6.07 -1.62 -38.70
C SER A 437 -5.76 -2.18 -37.31
N ARG A 438 -6.43 -1.66 -36.28
CA ARG A 438 -6.28 -2.20 -34.91
C ARG A 438 -6.64 -3.68 -34.79
N SER A 439 -7.66 -4.13 -35.53
CA SER A 439 -8.03 -5.56 -35.57
C SER A 439 -6.92 -6.37 -36.25
N THR A 440 -6.31 -5.85 -37.32
CA THR A 440 -5.16 -6.51 -37.97
C THR A 440 -3.96 -6.64 -37.01
N LEU A 441 -3.61 -5.55 -36.30
CA LEU A 441 -2.57 -5.58 -35.28
C LEU A 441 -2.91 -6.55 -34.14
N ALA A 442 -4.15 -6.56 -33.66
CA ALA A 442 -4.58 -7.49 -32.61
C ALA A 442 -4.38 -8.95 -33.03
N ARG A 443 -4.73 -9.32 -34.28
CA ARG A 443 -4.45 -10.67 -34.79
C ARG A 443 -2.96 -10.99 -34.78
N HIS A 444 -2.12 -10.04 -35.21
CA HIS A 444 -0.67 -10.22 -35.18
C HIS A 444 -0.13 -10.44 -33.75
N PHE A 445 -0.59 -9.67 -32.76
CA PHE A 445 -0.19 -9.86 -31.36
C PHE A 445 -0.76 -11.12 -30.72
N MET A 446 -1.94 -11.59 -31.14
CA MET A 446 -2.47 -12.88 -30.71
C MET A 446 -1.58 -14.05 -31.19
N GLU A 447 -0.94 -13.91 -32.37
CA GLU A 447 -0.07 -14.94 -32.95
C GLU A 447 1.38 -14.87 -32.44
N THR A 448 1.89 -13.66 -32.18
CA THR A 448 3.33 -13.42 -31.97
C THR A 448 3.69 -12.76 -30.65
N GLY A 449 2.70 -12.30 -29.88
CA GLY A 449 2.93 -11.67 -28.58
C GLY A 449 3.21 -12.67 -27.46
N ASP A 450 3.65 -12.17 -26.31
CA ASP A 450 3.66 -12.92 -25.05
C ASP A 450 2.24 -13.13 -24.47
N ASP A 451 2.12 -13.89 -23.38
CA ASP A 451 0.82 -14.22 -22.76
C ASP A 451 -0.03 -12.97 -22.41
N GLU A 452 0.61 -11.89 -21.95
CA GLU A 452 -0.08 -10.64 -21.59
C GLU A 452 -0.57 -9.92 -22.85
N GLN A 453 0.30 -9.81 -23.86
CA GLN A 453 -0.01 -9.23 -25.16
C GLN A 453 -1.12 -10.01 -25.88
N GLN A 454 -1.06 -11.34 -25.84
CA GLN A 454 -2.09 -12.22 -26.41
C GLN A 454 -3.44 -12.01 -25.71
N SER A 455 -3.46 -11.91 -24.38
CA SER A 455 -4.70 -11.65 -23.62
C SER A 455 -5.35 -10.32 -24.01
N ILE A 456 -4.56 -9.26 -24.11
CA ILE A 456 -5.04 -7.93 -24.52
C ILE A 456 -5.53 -7.95 -25.97
N ALA A 457 -4.78 -8.60 -26.87
CA ALA A 457 -5.16 -8.77 -28.26
C ALA A 457 -6.50 -9.50 -28.41
N VAL A 458 -6.68 -10.62 -27.70
CA VAL A 458 -7.94 -11.38 -27.67
C VAL A 458 -9.09 -10.50 -27.19
N GLN A 459 -8.90 -9.69 -26.14
CA GLN A 459 -9.95 -8.79 -25.65
C GLN A 459 -10.36 -7.74 -26.71
N VAL A 460 -9.41 -7.24 -27.50
CA VAL A 460 -9.71 -6.31 -28.60
C VAL A 460 -10.46 -7.01 -29.73
N LEU A 461 -10.09 -8.25 -30.07
CA LEU A 461 -10.79 -9.05 -31.09
C LEU A 461 -12.21 -9.44 -30.64
N ILE A 462 -12.40 -9.77 -29.36
CA ILE A 462 -13.72 -9.98 -28.75
C ILE A 462 -14.60 -8.74 -28.92
N SER A 463 -14.03 -7.57 -28.66
CA SER A 463 -14.74 -6.29 -28.71
C SER A 463 -15.01 -5.78 -30.13
N SER A 464 -14.36 -6.36 -31.17
CA SER A 464 -14.59 -5.95 -32.56
C SER A 464 -15.96 -6.38 -33.08
N GLY A 465 -16.55 -7.44 -32.51
CA GLY A 465 -17.83 -8.01 -32.92
C GLY A 465 -17.82 -8.71 -34.29
N ASN A 466 -16.68 -8.75 -34.98
CA ASN A 466 -16.54 -9.38 -36.30
C ASN A 466 -16.55 -10.92 -36.17
N ASP A 467 -17.34 -11.61 -37.01
CA ASP A 467 -17.43 -13.07 -37.02
C ASP A 467 -16.12 -13.75 -37.40
N ALA A 468 -15.28 -13.12 -38.23
CA ALA A 468 -13.95 -13.64 -38.57
C ALA A 468 -12.99 -13.58 -37.36
N ASP A 469 -12.98 -12.46 -36.64
CA ASP A 469 -12.19 -12.31 -35.40
C ASP A 469 -12.66 -13.27 -34.32
N SER A 470 -13.98 -13.47 -34.23
CA SER A 470 -14.57 -14.39 -33.26
C SER A 470 -14.08 -15.83 -33.48
N LYS A 471 -14.06 -16.30 -34.73
CA LYS A 471 -13.53 -17.63 -35.06
C LYS A 471 -12.05 -17.78 -34.71
N LEU A 472 -11.25 -16.74 -34.94
CA LEU A 472 -9.84 -16.74 -34.56
C LEU A 472 -9.67 -16.85 -33.03
N VAL A 473 -10.48 -16.13 -32.25
CA VAL A 473 -10.47 -16.24 -30.78
C VAL A 473 -10.92 -17.64 -30.34
N GLU A 474 -11.93 -18.23 -30.97
CA GLU A 474 -12.35 -19.61 -30.69
C GLU A 474 -11.24 -20.62 -30.96
N GLU A 475 -10.54 -20.50 -32.09
CA GLU A 475 -9.40 -21.34 -32.44
C GLU A 475 -8.25 -21.18 -31.45
N PHE A 476 -7.92 -19.94 -31.08
CA PHE A 476 -6.89 -19.62 -30.10
C PHE A 476 -7.18 -20.26 -28.73
N ILE A 477 -8.39 -20.05 -28.18
CA ILE A 477 -8.81 -20.65 -26.90
C ILE A 477 -8.71 -22.17 -26.94
N MET A 478 -9.10 -22.79 -28.07
CA MET A 478 -9.06 -24.25 -28.22
C MET A 478 -7.66 -24.83 -28.45
N SER A 479 -6.69 -23.99 -28.81
CA SER A 479 -5.29 -24.38 -29.06
C SER A 479 -4.43 -24.44 -27.80
N ALA A 480 -4.92 -23.90 -26.68
CA ALA A 480 -4.20 -23.88 -25.42
C ALA A 480 -3.88 -25.31 -24.94
N GLU A 481 -2.67 -25.51 -24.41
CA GLU A 481 -2.21 -26.80 -23.87
C GLU A 481 -3.17 -27.33 -22.79
N SER A 482 -3.68 -26.42 -21.95
CA SER A 482 -4.79 -26.67 -21.05
C SER A 482 -5.90 -25.65 -21.30
N LEU A 483 -7.10 -26.13 -21.61
CA LEU A 483 -8.26 -25.26 -21.76
C LEU A 483 -8.57 -24.47 -20.48
N SER A 484 -8.21 -25.05 -19.33
CA SER A 484 -8.37 -24.43 -18.01
C SER A 484 -7.50 -23.17 -17.80
N MET A 485 -6.44 -23.00 -18.60
CA MET A 485 -5.63 -21.77 -18.62
C MET A 485 -6.27 -20.64 -19.42
N SER A 486 -7.18 -20.96 -20.36
CA SER A 486 -7.86 -19.98 -21.21
C SER A 486 -9.13 -19.38 -20.58
N LEU A 487 -9.40 -19.69 -19.30
CA LEU A 487 -10.63 -19.28 -18.62
C LEU A 487 -10.79 -17.76 -18.51
N THR A 488 -9.67 -17.04 -18.39
CA THR A 488 -9.67 -15.56 -18.34
C THR A 488 -10.15 -14.93 -19.64
N MET A 489 -10.01 -15.62 -20.77
CA MET A 489 -10.43 -15.16 -22.10
C MET A 489 -11.82 -15.68 -22.50
N LEU A 490 -12.18 -16.87 -22.01
CA LEU A 490 -13.44 -17.53 -22.34
C LEU A 490 -14.66 -16.73 -21.89
N GLU A 491 -14.71 -16.30 -20.62
CA GLU A 491 -15.89 -15.63 -20.09
C GLU A 491 -16.19 -14.29 -20.81
N PRO A 492 -15.21 -13.39 -21.03
CA PRO A 492 -15.40 -12.21 -21.87
C PRO A 492 -15.90 -12.54 -23.29
N TYR A 493 -15.36 -13.61 -23.91
CA TYR A 493 -15.78 -14.06 -25.24
C TYR A 493 -17.26 -14.49 -25.26
N LEU A 494 -17.67 -15.36 -24.32
CA LEU A 494 -19.06 -15.81 -24.22
C LEU A 494 -20.01 -14.66 -23.91
N LYS A 495 -19.56 -13.70 -23.08
CA LYS A 495 -20.32 -12.49 -22.77
C LYS A 495 -20.56 -11.62 -24.01
N ALA A 496 -19.55 -11.41 -24.84
CA ALA A 496 -19.67 -10.59 -26.04
C ALA A 496 -20.50 -11.27 -27.14
N ARG A 497 -20.36 -12.59 -27.33
CA ARG A 497 -20.95 -13.31 -28.46
C ARG A 497 -22.32 -13.90 -28.21
N ARG A 498 -22.67 -14.16 -26.94
CA ARG A 498 -23.99 -14.65 -26.53
C ARG A 498 -24.41 -15.92 -27.27
N GLY A 499 -25.66 -15.98 -27.75
CA GLY A 499 -26.21 -17.11 -28.49
C GLY A 499 -25.37 -17.56 -29.67
N LYS A 500 -24.60 -16.64 -30.30
CA LYS A 500 -23.69 -16.99 -31.40
C LYS A 500 -22.52 -17.87 -30.98
N ALA A 501 -22.14 -17.90 -29.70
CA ALA A 501 -21.06 -18.74 -29.17
C ALA A 501 -21.56 -20.11 -28.67
N LYS A 502 -22.84 -20.47 -28.87
CA LYS A 502 -23.42 -21.71 -28.36
C LYS A 502 -22.72 -22.98 -28.86
N ASP A 503 -22.43 -23.05 -30.15
CA ASP A 503 -21.76 -24.21 -30.75
C ASP A 503 -20.31 -24.33 -30.26
N PHE A 504 -19.62 -23.19 -30.15
CA PHE A 504 -18.29 -23.11 -29.58
C PHE A 504 -18.25 -23.55 -28.12
N TYR A 505 -19.14 -23.02 -27.29
CA TYR A 505 -19.24 -23.37 -25.87
C TYR A 505 -19.49 -24.87 -25.69
N LYS A 506 -20.34 -25.48 -26.53
CA LYS A 506 -20.58 -26.94 -26.50
C LYS A 506 -19.30 -27.72 -26.81
N LYS A 507 -18.54 -27.29 -27.82
CA LYS A 507 -17.24 -27.88 -28.18
C LYS A 507 -16.23 -27.74 -27.03
N TYR A 508 -16.06 -26.52 -26.52
CA TYR A 508 -15.17 -26.21 -25.40
C TYR A 508 -15.50 -27.03 -24.16
N SER A 509 -16.78 -27.10 -23.77
CA SER A 509 -17.24 -27.83 -22.59
C SER A 509 -16.94 -29.32 -22.68
N SER A 510 -17.17 -29.93 -23.85
CA SER A 510 -16.85 -31.34 -24.08
C SER A 510 -15.34 -31.58 -23.94
N SER A 511 -14.52 -30.75 -24.59
CA SER A 511 -13.07 -30.90 -24.54
C SER A 511 -12.49 -30.66 -23.14
N LEU A 512 -13.03 -29.72 -22.38
CA LEU A 512 -12.60 -29.48 -21.00
C LEU A 512 -12.99 -30.64 -20.07
N LEU A 513 -14.19 -31.21 -20.23
CA LEU A 513 -14.60 -32.43 -19.51
C LEU A 513 -13.69 -33.61 -19.82
N ASP A 514 -13.33 -33.79 -21.10
CA ASP A 514 -12.42 -34.85 -21.53
C ASP A 514 -11.01 -34.66 -20.95
N GLN A 515 -10.47 -33.43 -20.96
CA GLN A 515 -9.16 -33.09 -20.37
C GLN A 515 -9.14 -33.28 -18.84
N ALA A 516 -10.23 -32.97 -18.16
CA ALA A 516 -10.36 -33.12 -16.72
C ALA A 516 -10.68 -34.56 -16.27
N SER A 517 -11.03 -35.45 -17.21
CA SER A 517 -11.36 -36.84 -16.91
C SER A 517 -10.15 -37.55 -16.30
N GLY A 518 -10.26 -37.93 -15.02
CA GLY A 518 -9.19 -38.57 -14.26
C GLY A 518 -8.24 -37.62 -13.53
N GLN A 519 -8.47 -36.31 -13.58
CA GLN A 519 -7.80 -35.35 -12.70
C GLN A 519 -8.49 -35.29 -11.33
N ASP A 520 -7.71 -35.04 -10.27
CA ASP A 520 -8.25 -34.78 -8.95
C ASP A 520 -8.87 -33.36 -8.93
N GLU A 521 -9.98 -33.19 -8.22
CA GLU A 521 -10.65 -31.89 -8.08
C GLU A 521 -9.69 -30.85 -7.47
N SER A 522 -8.74 -31.30 -6.65
CA SER A 522 -7.69 -30.45 -6.07
C SER A 522 -6.70 -29.87 -7.08
N SER A 523 -6.50 -30.52 -8.24
CA SER A 523 -5.61 -30.05 -9.30
C SER A 523 -6.28 -29.12 -10.31
N LEU A 524 -7.59 -28.91 -10.21
CA LEU A 524 -8.31 -27.94 -11.03
C LEU A 524 -7.95 -26.50 -10.62
N PRO A 525 -7.96 -25.54 -11.57
CA PRO A 525 -7.81 -24.13 -11.24
C PRO A 525 -8.76 -23.66 -10.15
N TRP A 526 -8.32 -22.66 -9.38
CA TRP A 526 -9.08 -22.13 -8.25
C TRP A 526 -10.50 -21.68 -8.63
N SER A 527 -10.68 -21.04 -9.79
CA SER A 527 -12.00 -20.59 -10.27
C SER A 527 -13.01 -21.73 -10.49
N ILE A 528 -12.55 -22.92 -10.87
CA ILE A 528 -13.39 -24.11 -11.03
C ILE A 528 -13.73 -24.70 -9.65
N ARG A 529 -12.75 -24.78 -8.75
CA ARG A 529 -12.95 -25.28 -7.38
C ARG A 529 -13.90 -24.39 -6.58
N GLU A 530 -13.74 -23.07 -6.71
CA GLU A 530 -14.61 -22.07 -6.08
C GLU A 530 -16.06 -22.20 -6.57
N ALA A 531 -16.26 -22.48 -7.86
CA ALA A 531 -17.59 -22.77 -8.40
C ALA A 531 -18.19 -24.10 -7.88
N GLY A 532 -17.44 -24.87 -7.09
CA GLY A 532 -17.85 -26.16 -6.54
C GLY A 532 -17.75 -27.31 -7.52
N GLY A 533 -16.77 -27.25 -8.42
CA GLY A 533 -16.42 -28.31 -9.37
C GLY A 533 -16.69 -27.96 -10.83
N LEU A 534 -16.13 -28.76 -11.74
CA LEU A 534 -16.15 -28.51 -13.19
C LEU A 534 -17.57 -28.44 -13.78
N GLU A 535 -18.48 -29.32 -13.36
CA GLU A 535 -19.86 -29.32 -13.87
C GLU A 535 -20.60 -28.03 -13.50
N LYS A 536 -20.44 -27.55 -12.26
CA LYS A 536 -21.07 -26.30 -11.80
C LYS A 536 -20.46 -25.09 -12.49
N PHE A 537 -19.13 -25.10 -12.68
CA PHE A 537 -18.43 -24.07 -13.42
C PHE A 537 -18.95 -23.95 -14.87
N LEU A 538 -19.01 -25.07 -15.60
CA LEU A 538 -19.54 -25.09 -16.96
C LEU A 538 -21.02 -24.65 -16.97
N LYS A 539 -21.85 -25.16 -16.08
CA LYS A 539 -23.25 -24.72 -15.95
C LYS A 539 -23.37 -23.20 -15.71
N ARG A 540 -22.44 -22.59 -14.97
CA ARG A 540 -22.39 -21.13 -14.80
C ARG A 540 -22.09 -20.42 -16.12
N LEU A 541 -21.18 -20.94 -16.94
CA LEU A 541 -20.84 -20.35 -18.24
C LEU A 541 -21.93 -20.54 -19.30
N SER A 542 -22.71 -21.63 -19.25
CA SER A 542 -23.77 -21.89 -20.24
C SER A 542 -24.81 -20.76 -20.30
N VAL A 543 -25.05 -20.10 -19.17
CA VAL A 543 -25.87 -18.90 -19.02
C VAL A 543 -25.54 -17.85 -20.08
N TYR A 544 -24.26 -17.67 -20.41
CA TYR A 544 -23.85 -16.61 -21.34
C TYR A 544 -24.20 -16.92 -22.78
N VAL A 545 -24.39 -18.19 -23.15
CA VAL A 545 -24.73 -18.61 -24.52
C VAL A 545 -26.19 -19.06 -24.68
N GLU A 546 -26.93 -19.15 -23.60
CA GLU A 546 -28.37 -19.39 -23.64
C GLU A 546 -29.10 -18.09 -24.00
N GLU A 547 -29.91 -18.12 -25.06
CA GLU A 547 -30.82 -17.02 -25.39
C GLU A 547 -32.02 -17.04 -24.44
N VAL A 548 -31.79 -16.57 -23.22
CA VAL A 548 -32.85 -16.37 -22.21
C VAL A 548 -33.29 -14.91 -22.29
N SER A 549 -34.59 -14.68 -22.53
CA SER A 549 -35.11 -13.31 -22.53
C SER A 549 -34.93 -12.68 -21.14
N PRO A 550 -34.68 -11.36 -21.05
CA PRO A 550 -34.61 -10.64 -19.77
C PRO A 550 -35.82 -10.93 -18.87
N ASP A 551 -37.02 -10.98 -19.44
CA ASP A 551 -38.27 -11.30 -18.72
C ASP A 551 -38.25 -12.69 -18.09
N LYS A 552 -37.70 -13.69 -18.80
CA LYS A 552 -37.59 -15.05 -18.28
C LYS A 552 -36.56 -15.11 -17.16
N ILE A 553 -35.42 -14.42 -17.29
CA ILE A 553 -34.41 -14.32 -16.22
C ILE A 553 -35.02 -13.71 -14.97
N LEU A 554 -35.73 -12.59 -15.12
CA LEU A 554 -36.43 -11.93 -14.01
C LEU A 554 -37.51 -12.83 -13.40
N ALA A 555 -38.27 -13.58 -14.20
CA ALA A 555 -39.26 -14.55 -13.71
C ALA A 555 -38.61 -15.73 -12.95
N ASP A 556 -37.46 -16.23 -13.42
CA ASP A 556 -36.72 -17.30 -12.76
C ASP A 556 -36.09 -16.81 -11.44
N MET A 557 -35.64 -15.55 -11.38
CA MET A 557 -35.23 -14.89 -10.14
C MET A 557 -36.41 -14.72 -9.17
N ARG A 558 -37.59 -14.25 -9.64
CA ARG A 558 -38.81 -14.11 -8.81
C ARG A 558 -39.25 -15.44 -8.21
N SER A 559 -39.17 -16.52 -8.99
CA SER A 559 -39.58 -17.86 -8.56
C SER A 559 -38.51 -18.62 -7.77
N GLY A 560 -37.29 -18.07 -7.64
CA GLY A 560 -36.17 -18.70 -6.95
C GLY A 560 -35.54 -19.87 -7.71
N LYS A 561 -35.85 -20.04 -9.00
CA LYS A 561 -35.22 -21.07 -9.86
C LYS A 561 -33.74 -20.76 -10.14
N THR A 562 -33.38 -19.48 -10.12
CA THR A 562 -32.01 -18.98 -10.23
C THR A 562 -31.69 -18.12 -9.02
N SER A 563 -30.48 -18.23 -8.48
CA SER A 563 -30.02 -17.35 -7.39
C SER A 563 -29.95 -15.90 -7.88
N LEU A 564 -30.08 -14.93 -6.98
CA LEU A 564 -30.07 -13.53 -7.39
C LEU A 564 -28.74 -13.10 -8.02
N GLN A 565 -27.62 -13.58 -7.48
CA GLN A 565 -26.29 -13.28 -8.02
C GLN A 565 -26.16 -13.82 -9.45
N ASN A 566 -26.47 -15.10 -9.66
CA ASN A 566 -26.42 -15.69 -11.00
C ASN A 566 -27.41 -14.97 -11.92
N GLY A 567 -28.62 -14.67 -11.44
CA GLY A 567 -29.65 -13.93 -12.19
C GLY A 567 -29.18 -12.55 -12.65
N MET A 568 -28.51 -11.80 -11.78
CA MET A 568 -27.88 -10.51 -12.09
C MET A 568 -26.81 -10.66 -13.17
N GLU A 569 -25.96 -11.69 -13.06
CA GLU A 569 -24.96 -12.00 -14.09
C GLU A 569 -25.64 -12.34 -15.42
N MET A 570 -26.69 -13.21 -15.43
CA MET A 570 -27.44 -13.58 -16.63
C MET A 570 -28.14 -12.38 -17.27
N LEU A 571 -28.61 -11.44 -16.46
CA LEU A 571 -29.32 -10.26 -16.92
C LEU A 571 -28.36 -9.24 -17.51
N SER A 572 -27.25 -8.92 -16.83
CA SER A 572 -26.20 -8.00 -17.30
C SER A 572 -25.59 -8.45 -18.64
N ALA A 573 -25.13 -9.69 -18.73
CA ALA A 573 -25.90 -10.64 -19.51
C ALA A 573 -26.59 -10.25 -20.83
N ALA A 574 -27.86 -10.62 -20.86
CA ALA A 574 -28.80 -10.46 -21.95
C ALA A 574 -29.06 -9.00 -22.37
N VAL A 575 -28.96 -8.02 -21.46
CA VAL A 575 -29.32 -6.61 -21.76
C VAL A 575 -28.13 -5.68 -21.98
N GLY A 576 -26.91 -6.11 -21.64
CA GLY A 576 -25.72 -5.27 -21.68
C GLY A 576 -25.64 -4.25 -20.53
N PRO A 577 -24.51 -3.53 -20.43
CA PRO A 577 -24.23 -2.60 -19.32
C PRO A 577 -25.18 -1.39 -19.29
N GLU A 578 -25.66 -0.89 -20.43
CA GLU A 578 -26.65 0.19 -20.46
C GLU A 578 -28.07 -0.35 -20.23
N GLY A 579 -28.37 -1.54 -20.76
CA GLY A 579 -29.70 -2.13 -20.65
C GLY A 579 -30.06 -2.59 -19.23
N ILE A 580 -29.05 -2.86 -18.39
CA ILE A 580 -29.28 -3.32 -17.00
C ILE A 580 -30.01 -2.27 -16.18
N PHE A 581 -29.73 -0.97 -16.38
CA PHE A 581 -30.37 0.13 -15.66
C PHE A 581 -31.88 0.18 -15.90
N LYS A 582 -32.33 -0.18 -17.10
CA LYS A 582 -33.77 -0.29 -17.44
C LYS A 582 -34.46 -1.43 -16.71
N GLN A 583 -33.71 -2.39 -16.18
CA GLN A 583 -34.25 -3.52 -15.42
C GLN A 583 -34.28 -3.26 -13.91
N TYR A 584 -33.74 -2.13 -13.44
CA TYR A 584 -33.66 -1.83 -12.01
C TYR A 584 -35.02 -1.88 -11.31
N PRO A 585 -36.13 -1.37 -11.87
CA PRO A 585 -37.43 -1.50 -11.21
C PRO A 585 -37.82 -2.95 -10.92
N ALA A 586 -37.62 -3.85 -11.88
CA ALA A 586 -37.91 -5.27 -11.70
C ALA A 586 -36.94 -5.93 -10.72
N LEU A 587 -35.67 -5.55 -10.72
CA LEU A 587 -34.66 -6.06 -9.78
C LEU A 587 -34.96 -5.64 -8.35
N ILE A 588 -35.34 -4.37 -8.12
CA ILE A 588 -35.75 -3.88 -6.80
C ILE A 588 -37.03 -4.58 -6.33
N GLU A 589 -37.99 -4.83 -7.23
CA GLU A 589 -39.19 -5.62 -6.92
C GLU A 589 -38.83 -7.05 -6.47
N ILE A 590 -37.95 -7.72 -7.22
CA ILE A 590 -37.43 -9.06 -6.88
C ILE A 590 -36.76 -9.03 -5.51
N VAL A 591 -35.87 -8.07 -5.28
CA VAL A 591 -35.15 -7.90 -4.01
C VAL A 591 -36.15 -7.69 -2.87
N ALA A 592 -37.13 -6.80 -3.02
CA ALA A 592 -38.15 -6.55 -2.00
C ALA A 592 -38.97 -7.80 -1.65
N ALA A 593 -39.24 -8.67 -2.64
CA ALA A 593 -39.98 -9.92 -2.45
C ALA A 593 -39.19 -11.02 -1.73
N GLN A 594 -37.86 -10.93 -1.65
CA GLN A 594 -37.04 -11.93 -0.99
C GLN A 594 -37.26 -11.97 0.54
N LYS A 595 -37.23 -13.18 1.09
CA LYS A 595 -37.26 -13.40 2.55
C LYS A 595 -35.87 -13.39 3.17
N ASN A 596 -34.83 -13.74 2.40
CA ASN A 596 -33.45 -13.80 2.89
C ASN A 596 -32.79 -12.41 2.88
N LEU A 597 -32.50 -11.86 4.07
CA LEU A 597 -31.87 -10.55 4.25
C LEU A 597 -30.46 -10.46 3.64
N ALA A 598 -29.67 -11.54 3.73
CA ALA A 598 -28.34 -11.58 3.15
C ALA A 598 -28.40 -11.48 1.63
N ALA A 599 -29.31 -12.24 1.00
CA ALA A 599 -29.54 -12.16 -0.43
C ALA A 599 -30.00 -10.76 -0.88
N GLN A 600 -30.86 -10.08 -0.08
CA GLN A 600 -31.27 -8.70 -0.35
C GLN A 600 -30.08 -7.74 -0.32
N THR A 601 -29.21 -7.89 0.68
CA THR A 601 -28.04 -7.05 0.89
C THR A 601 -27.02 -7.21 -0.25
N VAL A 602 -26.74 -8.46 -0.66
CA VAL A 602 -25.80 -8.77 -1.74
C VAL A 602 -26.24 -8.11 -3.05
N VAL A 603 -27.52 -8.21 -3.40
CA VAL A 603 -28.01 -7.62 -4.67
C VAL A 603 -28.00 -6.09 -4.62
N LEU A 604 -28.44 -5.49 -3.51
CA LEU A 604 -28.38 -4.04 -3.35
C LEU A 604 -26.94 -3.51 -3.44
N SER A 605 -25.97 -4.27 -2.90
CA SER A 605 -24.53 -3.96 -3.03
C SER A 605 -24.09 -4.00 -4.49
N ALA A 606 -24.39 -5.10 -5.19
CA ALA A 606 -24.04 -5.27 -6.59
C ALA A 606 -24.64 -4.19 -7.50
N LEU A 607 -25.91 -3.80 -7.28
CA LEU A 607 -26.55 -2.71 -8.00
C LEU A 607 -25.86 -1.37 -7.73
N THR A 608 -25.52 -1.09 -6.47
CA THR A 608 -24.83 0.13 -6.07
C THR A 608 -23.45 0.22 -6.74
N GLU A 609 -22.68 -0.86 -6.72
CA GLU A 609 -21.34 -0.94 -7.32
C GLU A 609 -21.39 -0.80 -8.85
N GLN A 610 -22.40 -1.39 -9.50
CA GLN A 610 -22.59 -1.26 -10.95
C GLN A 610 -22.87 0.19 -11.36
N VAL A 611 -23.77 0.90 -10.67
CA VAL A 611 -24.01 2.33 -10.97
C VAL A 611 -22.79 3.16 -10.68
N TYR A 612 -22.14 2.95 -9.52
CA TYR A 612 -20.94 3.68 -9.15
C TYR A 612 -19.86 3.53 -10.24
N THR A 613 -19.58 2.30 -10.65
CA THR A 613 -18.59 2.01 -11.71
C THR A 613 -18.97 2.70 -13.01
N ALA A 614 -20.20 2.53 -13.49
CA ALA A 614 -20.66 3.14 -14.74
C ALA A 614 -20.60 4.68 -14.71
N TYR A 615 -21.00 5.30 -13.59
CA TYR A 615 -20.99 6.75 -13.45
C TYR A 615 -19.58 7.34 -13.54
N TYR A 616 -18.60 6.72 -12.86
CA TYR A 616 -17.22 7.20 -12.86
C TYR A 616 -16.40 6.77 -14.09
N GLU A 617 -16.86 5.77 -14.86
CA GLU A 617 -16.29 5.40 -16.17
C GLU A 617 -16.79 6.29 -17.31
N MET A 618 -17.93 6.97 -17.13
CA MET A 618 -18.51 7.88 -18.10
C MET A 618 -17.79 9.24 -18.14
N GLU A 619 -17.81 9.90 -19.30
CA GLU A 619 -17.42 11.29 -19.40
C GLU A 619 -18.35 12.17 -18.53
N GLU A 620 -17.80 13.24 -17.94
CA GLU A 620 -18.58 14.18 -17.11
C GLU A 620 -19.80 14.73 -17.86
N SER A 621 -19.70 14.86 -19.19
CA SER A 621 -20.78 15.29 -20.08
C SER A 621 -21.97 14.31 -20.14
N THR A 622 -21.75 13.01 -19.91
CA THR A 622 -22.76 11.95 -19.99
C THR A 622 -23.29 11.50 -18.63
N GLN A 623 -22.59 11.83 -17.55
CA GLN A 623 -22.98 11.52 -16.17
C GLN A 623 -24.39 12.05 -15.80
N ALA A 624 -24.69 13.28 -16.21
CA ALA A 624 -26.01 13.88 -15.98
C ALA A 624 -27.15 13.13 -16.71
N ALA A 625 -26.87 12.59 -17.90
CA ALA A 625 -27.85 11.81 -18.66
C ALA A 625 -28.15 10.47 -18.00
N LEU A 626 -27.13 9.75 -17.52
CA LEU A 626 -27.32 8.51 -16.75
C LEU A 626 -28.13 8.77 -15.48
N GLN A 627 -27.80 9.82 -14.73
CA GLN A 627 -28.53 10.18 -13.51
C GLN A 627 -30.02 10.45 -13.82
N GLN A 628 -30.30 11.20 -14.90
CA GLN A 628 -31.67 11.46 -15.32
C GLN A 628 -32.40 10.17 -15.71
N GLU A 629 -31.77 9.28 -16.48
CA GLU A 629 -32.36 7.99 -16.85
C GLU A 629 -32.72 7.17 -15.60
N LEU A 630 -31.83 7.10 -14.61
CA LEU A 630 -32.08 6.39 -13.36
C LEU A 630 -33.26 7.02 -12.59
N LEU A 631 -33.31 8.35 -12.48
CA LEU A 631 -34.41 9.05 -11.80
C LEU A 631 -35.77 8.81 -12.47
N GLU A 632 -35.82 8.68 -13.79
CA GLU A 632 -37.04 8.35 -14.53
C GLU A 632 -37.56 6.93 -14.20
N GLN A 633 -36.69 6.02 -13.74
CA GLN A 633 -37.06 4.66 -13.31
C GLN A 633 -37.54 4.58 -11.85
N LEU A 634 -37.24 5.58 -11.01
CA LEU A 634 -37.60 5.55 -9.59
C LEU A 634 -39.12 5.37 -9.34
N PRO A 635 -40.04 6.06 -10.05
CA PRO A 635 -41.48 5.88 -9.85
C PRO A 635 -41.95 4.43 -10.04
N ALA A 636 -41.37 3.69 -10.99
CA ALA A 636 -41.73 2.30 -11.26
C ALA A 636 -41.31 1.33 -10.14
N SER A 637 -40.37 1.74 -9.28
CA SER A 637 -39.86 0.96 -8.15
C SER A 637 -40.34 1.46 -6.78
N LYS A 638 -41.20 2.50 -6.75
CA LYS A 638 -41.62 3.20 -5.52
C LYS A 638 -42.19 2.26 -4.45
N GLU A 639 -43.08 1.34 -4.84
CA GLU A 639 -43.68 0.39 -3.90
C GLU A 639 -42.66 -0.60 -3.32
N ALA A 640 -41.75 -1.10 -4.17
CA ALA A 640 -40.73 -2.06 -3.77
C ALA A 640 -39.69 -1.44 -2.81
N TRP A 641 -39.26 -0.21 -3.09
CA TRP A 641 -38.45 0.57 -2.15
C TRP A 641 -39.20 0.83 -0.85
N GLY A 642 -40.49 1.22 -0.92
CA GLY A 642 -41.33 1.37 0.26
C GLY A 642 -41.34 0.12 1.16
N LYS A 643 -41.42 -1.08 0.56
CA LYS A 643 -41.31 -2.35 1.31
C LYS A 643 -39.93 -2.52 1.95
N LEU A 644 -38.84 -2.31 1.21
CA LEU A 644 -37.48 -2.44 1.74
C LEU A 644 -37.20 -1.45 2.89
N LEU A 645 -37.69 -0.22 2.80
CA LEU A 645 -37.55 0.81 3.83
C LEU A 645 -38.34 0.53 5.11
N THR A 646 -39.21 -0.48 5.14
CA THR A 646 -39.90 -0.93 6.36
C THR A 646 -39.21 -2.09 7.08
N LYS A 647 -38.15 -2.67 6.48
CA LYS A 647 -37.43 -3.82 7.03
C LYS A 647 -36.41 -3.42 8.08
N THR A 648 -36.82 -3.41 9.34
CA THR A 648 -35.97 -3.00 10.47
C THR A 648 -35.00 -4.09 10.95
N GLU A 649 -35.02 -5.27 10.33
CA GLU A 649 -34.13 -6.37 10.68
C GLU A 649 -32.68 -6.09 10.29
N GLN A 650 -31.73 -6.57 11.09
CA GLN A 650 -30.29 -6.44 10.83
C GLN A 650 -29.79 -7.66 10.02
N PRO A 651 -28.96 -7.47 8.97
CA PRO A 651 -28.34 -8.58 8.25
C PRO A 651 -27.44 -9.41 9.18
N SER A 652 -27.56 -10.74 9.14
CA SER A 652 -26.88 -11.66 10.08
C SER A 652 -25.56 -12.27 9.58
N ASP A 653 -25.22 -12.12 8.30
CA ASP A 653 -24.10 -12.87 7.68
C ASP A 653 -22.75 -12.13 7.70
N SER A 654 -21.68 -12.91 7.79
CA SER A 654 -20.35 -12.54 8.28
C SER A 654 -19.29 -12.31 7.19
N ASN A 655 -19.56 -12.71 5.94
CA ASN A 655 -18.59 -12.64 4.85
C ASN A 655 -18.89 -11.42 3.96
N ASP A 656 -17.92 -10.51 3.92
CA ASP A 656 -17.80 -9.33 3.04
C ASP A 656 -18.85 -8.22 3.15
N GLN A 657 -18.56 -7.28 4.07
CA GLN A 657 -18.35 -5.85 3.77
C GLN A 657 -18.34 -5.08 5.11
N GLN A 658 -17.15 -4.67 5.57
CA GLN A 658 -16.93 -3.98 6.85
C GLN A 658 -17.80 -2.72 7.03
N ALA A 659 -18.15 -2.04 5.93
CA ALA A 659 -19.01 -0.87 5.94
C ALA A 659 -20.47 -1.21 6.34
N LEU A 660 -20.98 -2.37 5.91
CA LEU A 660 -22.39 -2.75 6.12
C LEU A 660 -22.71 -3.13 7.56
N ARG A 661 -21.73 -3.66 8.31
CA ARG A 661 -21.88 -3.95 9.75
C ARG A 661 -22.13 -2.69 10.61
N SER A 662 -21.92 -1.50 10.06
CA SER A 662 -22.18 -0.25 10.78
C SER A 662 -23.62 0.23 10.67
N LEU A 663 -24.39 -0.25 9.68
CA LEU A 663 -25.76 0.19 9.49
C LEU A 663 -26.72 -0.66 10.35
N PRO A 664 -27.72 -0.04 11.00
CA PRO A 664 -28.51 -0.71 12.04
C PRO A 664 -29.63 -1.62 11.49
N SER A 665 -29.99 -1.53 10.21
CA SER A 665 -31.04 -2.38 9.60
C SER A 665 -30.94 -2.43 8.07
N LEU A 666 -31.64 -3.39 7.46
CA LEU A 666 -31.81 -3.48 6.00
C LEU A 666 -32.51 -2.24 5.43
N ALA A 667 -33.45 -1.62 6.15
CA ALA A 667 -34.10 -0.38 5.73
C ALA A 667 -33.09 0.76 5.52
N VAL A 668 -32.12 0.90 6.43
CA VAL A 668 -31.06 1.92 6.30
C VAL A 668 -30.15 1.61 5.13
N TYR A 669 -29.82 0.33 4.93
CA TYR A 669 -29.02 -0.08 3.79
C TYR A 669 -29.73 0.16 2.46
N ALA A 670 -31.03 -0.18 2.38
CA ALA A 670 -31.85 0.11 1.23
C ALA A 670 -31.91 1.61 0.94
N ALA A 671 -32.06 2.45 1.97
CA ALA A 671 -32.02 3.91 1.82
C ALA A 671 -30.67 4.41 1.28
N TRP A 672 -29.55 3.84 1.77
CA TRP A 672 -28.22 4.14 1.28
C TRP A 672 -28.04 3.74 -0.19
N SER A 673 -28.38 2.49 -0.54
CA SER A 673 -28.30 2.00 -1.92
C SER A 673 -29.20 2.80 -2.84
N MET A 674 -30.38 3.20 -2.39
CA MET A 674 -31.28 4.06 -3.16
C MET A 674 -30.60 5.40 -3.48
N GLU A 675 -30.01 6.07 -2.50
CA GLU A 675 -29.27 7.31 -2.74
C GLU A 675 -28.11 7.10 -3.72
N ALA A 676 -27.29 6.07 -3.52
CA ALA A 676 -26.12 5.81 -4.36
C ALA A 676 -26.48 5.36 -5.79
N ILE A 677 -27.64 4.72 -5.98
CA ILE A 677 -28.15 4.33 -7.30
C ILE A 677 -28.70 5.54 -8.04
N TYR A 678 -29.53 6.37 -7.42
CA TYR A 678 -30.20 7.48 -8.13
C TYR A 678 -29.39 8.78 -8.12
N TYR A 679 -28.40 8.91 -7.23
CA TYR A 679 -27.48 10.03 -7.10
C TYR A 679 -26.04 9.54 -6.84
N PRO A 680 -25.41 8.84 -7.81
CA PRO A 680 -24.07 8.27 -7.65
C PRO A 680 -22.97 9.26 -7.26
N GLN A 681 -23.10 10.54 -7.64
CA GLN A 681 -22.20 11.61 -7.20
C GLN A 681 -22.21 11.84 -5.69
N HIS A 682 -23.25 11.40 -4.97
CA HIS A 682 -23.32 11.52 -3.52
C HIS A 682 -22.55 10.41 -2.79
N ALA A 683 -22.03 9.39 -3.48
CA ALA A 683 -21.37 8.24 -2.83
C ALA A 683 -20.24 8.63 -1.88
N GLU A 684 -19.34 9.53 -2.29
CA GLU A 684 -18.26 10.03 -1.44
C GLU A 684 -18.79 10.86 -0.27
N SER A 685 -19.79 11.71 -0.54
CA SER A 685 -20.40 12.57 0.47
C SER A 685 -21.21 11.77 1.50
N LEU A 686 -21.83 10.65 1.12
CA LEU A 686 -22.49 9.71 2.03
C LEU A 686 -21.50 9.11 3.02
N GLN A 687 -20.30 8.76 2.56
CA GLN A 687 -19.25 8.25 3.44
C GLN A 687 -18.78 9.34 4.43
N ALA A 688 -18.60 10.58 3.95
CA ALA A 688 -18.25 11.71 4.81
C ALA A 688 -19.35 12.03 5.84
N LEU A 689 -20.62 12.03 5.41
CA LEU A 689 -21.78 12.24 6.30
C LEU A 689 -21.90 11.12 7.33
N HIS A 690 -21.68 9.87 6.95
CA HIS A 690 -21.71 8.75 7.89
C HIS A 690 -20.65 8.90 8.99
N GLN A 691 -19.44 9.36 8.65
CA GLN A 691 -18.40 9.67 9.62
C GLN A 691 -18.78 10.85 10.52
N LEU A 692 -19.43 11.87 9.97
CA LEU A 692 -19.83 13.08 10.69
C LEU A 692 -21.02 12.87 11.63
N LEU A 693 -22.02 12.13 11.19
CA LEU A 693 -23.29 11.92 11.90
C LEU A 693 -23.24 10.72 12.86
N GLY A 694 -22.37 9.76 12.58
CA GLY A 694 -22.39 8.45 13.22
C GLY A 694 -23.60 7.60 12.79
N PRO A 695 -23.65 6.31 13.18
CA PRO A 695 -24.60 5.35 12.61
C PRO A 695 -26.08 5.70 12.81
N GLN A 696 -26.45 6.21 13.99
CA GLN A 696 -27.85 6.47 14.35
C GLN A 696 -28.42 7.69 13.61
N LYS A 697 -27.73 8.83 13.70
CA LYS A 697 -28.17 10.05 12.99
C LYS A 697 -28.05 9.89 11.48
N MET A 698 -27.06 9.13 11.00
CA MET A 698 -26.97 8.79 9.58
C MET A 698 -28.17 7.93 9.15
N ALA A 699 -28.57 6.95 9.95
CA ALA A 699 -29.78 6.16 9.69
C ALA A 699 -31.04 7.03 9.62
N GLU A 700 -31.23 7.95 10.57
CA GLU A 700 -32.36 8.89 10.56
C GLU A 700 -32.33 9.80 9.33
N PHE A 701 -31.17 10.36 9.00
CA PHE A 701 -30.95 11.22 7.84
C PHE A 701 -31.30 10.48 6.54
N ILE A 702 -30.67 9.32 6.31
CA ILE A 702 -30.80 8.61 5.04
C ILE A 702 -32.20 8.00 4.87
N LEU A 703 -32.85 7.55 5.95
CA LEU A 703 -34.25 7.08 5.89
C LEU A 703 -35.23 8.21 5.60
N THR A 704 -35.03 9.38 6.22
CA THR A 704 -35.86 10.57 5.95
C THR A 704 -35.70 10.98 4.50
N ARG A 705 -34.45 11.00 4.03
CA ARG A 705 -34.12 11.34 2.66
C ARG A 705 -34.68 10.34 1.65
N ALA A 706 -34.60 9.05 1.92
CA ALA A 706 -35.18 8.04 1.06
C ALA A 706 -36.71 8.20 0.94
N LYS A 707 -37.41 8.54 2.04
CA LYS A 707 -38.84 8.86 1.98
C LYS A 707 -39.12 10.09 1.11
N GLN A 708 -38.33 11.16 1.26
CA GLN A 708 -38.43 12.36 0.43
C GLN A 708 -38.21 12.06 -1.05
N LEU A 709 -37.19 11.26 -1.39
CA LEU A 709 -36.92 10.83 -2.75
C LEU A 709 -38.07 10.02 -3.36
N LEU A 710 -38.75 9.18 -2.57
CA LEU A 710 -39.92 8.46 -3.05
C LEU A 710 -41.12 9.38 -3.29
N ASP A 711 -41.25 10.49 -2.56
CA ASP A 711 -42.37 11.42 -2.66
C ASP A 711 -42.17 12.48 -3.75
N ASP A 712 -41.03 13.16 -3.75
CA ASP A 712 -40.63 14.11 -4.79
C ASP A 712 -39.10 14.15 -4.94
N PRO A 713 -38.53 13.44 -5.93
CA PRO A 713 -37.10 13.39 -6.18
C PRO A 713 -36.45 14.76 -6.36
N LYS A 714 -37.20 15.78 -6.83
CA LYS A 714 -36.66 17.11 -7.15
C LYS A 714 -36.45 17.99 -5.91
N THR A 715 -37.01 17.61 -4.77
CA THR A 715 -36.99 18.44 -3.55
C THR A 715 -36.00 17.95 -2.49
N ALA A 716 -35.38 16.79 -2.70
CA ALA A 716 -34.43 16.21 -1.76
C ALA A 716 -33.04 16.86 -1.94
N ASP A 717 -32.84 18.05 -1.37
CA ASP A 717 -31.53 18.71 -1.40
C ASP A 717 -30.50 17.91 -0.59
N PHE A 718 -29.36 17.56 -1.20
CA PHE A 718 -28.29 16.77 -0.55
C PHE A 718 -27.23 17.72 0.01
N PRO A 719 -26.82 17.57 1.28
CA PRO A 719 -25.75 18.41 1.83
C PRO A 719 -24.45 18.27 1.04
N SER A 720 -23.97 19.34 0.44
CA SER A 720 -22.69 19.38 -0.26
C SER A 720 -21.83 20.56 0.23
N PRO A 721 -20.49 20.41 0.31
CA PRO A 721 -19.60 21.53 0.64
C PRO A 721 -19.75 22.72 -0.31
N ASP A 722 -20.16 22.50 -1.57
CA ASP A 722 -20.32 23.54 -2.59
C ASP A 722 -21.51 24.49 -2.32
N GLN A 723 -22.46 24.04 -1.50
CA GLN A 723 -23.60 24.88 -1.09
C GLN A 723 -23.18 26.00 -0.12
N VAL A 724 -21.98 25.93 0.44
CA VAL A 724 -21.46 26.92 1.37
C VAL A 724 -20.72 27.99 0.60
N THR A 725 -21.37 29.15 0.42
CA THR A 725 -20.78 30.30 -0.29
C THR A 725 -19.45 30.74 0.33
N GLU A 726 -18.52 31.27 -0.46
CA GLU A 726 -17.23 31.77 0.06
C GLU A 726 -17.40 32.88 1.10
N ALA A 727 -18.43 33.72 0.97
CA ALA A 727 -18.78 34.71 1.99
C ALA A 727 -19.14 34.05 3.33
N ARG A 728 -19.91 32.96 3.29
CA ARG A 728 -20.26 32.19 4.49
C ARG A 728 -19.05 31.46 5.07
N ARG A 729 -18.21 30.85 4.22
CA ARG A 729 -16.94 30.23 4.64
C ARG A 729 -16.04 31.24 5.34
N LYS A 730 -15.93 32.46 4.80
CA LYS A 730 -15.19 33.57 5.42
C LYS A 730 -15.76 33.99 6.76
N SER A 731 -17.09 34.15 6.87
CA SER A 731 -17.76 34.45 8.15
C SER A 731 -17.51 33.38 9.20
N ILE A 732 -17.59 32.09 8.83
CA ILE A 732 -17.24 30.99 9.73
C ILE A 732 -15.79 31.12 10.19
N ARG A 733 -14.85 31.41 9.27
CA ARG A 733 -13.45 31.66 9.66
C ARG A 733 -13.37 32.78 10.69
N GLU A 734 -13.89 33.97 10.38
CA GLU A 734 -13.85 35.13 11.30
C GLU A 734 -14.38 34.77 12.71
N ASP A 735 -15.51 34.06 12.80
CA ASP A 735 -16.08 33.57 14.06
C ASP A 735 -15.08 32.66 14.84
N LEU A 736 -14.44 31.72 14.15
CA LEU A 736 -13.49 30.78 14.75
C LEU A 736 -12.23 31.44 15.33
N THR A 737 -11.84 32.62 14.85
CA THR A 737 -10.69 33.36 15.40
C THR A 737 -10.95 33.89 16.82
N ALA A 738 -12.21 34.13 17.16
CA ALA A 738 -12.63 34.71 18.43
C ALA A 738 -13.09 33.65 19.46
N PHE A 739 -13.39 32.43 19.02
CA PHE A 739 -13.95 31.38 19.88
C PHE A 739 -12.90 30.64 20.70
N THR A 740 -13.26 30.35 21.95
CA THR A 740 -12.61 29.34 22.78
C THR A 740 -12.87 27.93 22.23
N PRO A 741 -12.10 26.91 22.64
CA PRO A 741 -12.31 25.53 22.20
C PRO A 741 -13.74 25.00 22.39
N LEU A 742 -14.37 25.32 23.52
CA LEU A 742 -15.75 24.92 23.80
C LEU A 742 -16.76 25.69 22.92
N GLU A 743 -16.51 26.97 22.68
CA GLU A 743 -17.33 27.76 21.75
C GLU A 743 -17.21 27.24 20.31
N VAL A 744 -16.02 26.82 19.87
CA VAL A 744 -15.85 26.15 18.58
C VAL A 744 -16.62 24.83 18.55
N ALA A 745 -16.57 24.01 19.61
CA ALA A 745 -17.36 22.76 19.67
C ALA A 745 -18.86 23.03 19.52
N ASN A 746 -19.38 23.99 20.30
CA ASN A 746 -20.78 24.39 20.28
C ASN A 746 -21.18 25.02 18.94
N TYR A 747 -20.28 25.79 18.33
CA TYR A 747 -20.49 26.39 17.02
C TYR A 747 -20.52 25.33 15.93
N HIS A 748 -19.55 24.41 15.92
CA HIS A 748 -19.50 23.28 14.99
C HIS A 748 -20.78 22.43 15.06
N GLN A 749 -21.34 22.20 16.25
CA GLN A 749 -22.61 21.48 16.39
C GLN A 749 -23.79 22.20 15.69
N LYS A 750 -23.81 23.55 15.72
CA LYS A 750 -24.84 24.40 15.12
C LYS A 750 -24.71 24.56 13.59
N LEU A 751 -23.55 24.24 13.03
CA LEU A 751 -23.34 24.26 11.58
C LEU A 751 -24.31 23.31 10.88
N THR A 752 -24.76 23.73 9.70
CA THR A 752 -25.51 22.87 8.77
C THR A 752 -24.64 21.69 8.33
N LEU A 753 -25.24 20.65 7.76
CA LEU A 753 -24.47 19.50 7.26
C LEU A 753 -23.52 19.91 6.14
N SER A 754 -23.94 20.80 5.23
CA SER A 754 -23.11 21.37 4.16
C SER A 754 -21.92 22.15 4.74
N GLU A 755 -22.14 22.96 5.77
CA GLU A 755 -21.07 23.67 6.48
C GLU A 755 -20.09 22.74 7.20
N LYS A 756 -20.58 21.64 7.77
CA LYS A 756 -19.72 20.60 8.39
C LYS A 756 -18.92 19.82 7.35
N LEU A 757 -19.49 19.55 6.18
CA LEU A 757 -18.75 18.93 5.07
C LEU A 757 -17.66 19.87 4.53
N ALA A 758 -17.94 21.17 4.42
CA ALA A 758 -16.97 22.18 4.03
C ALA A 758 -15.92 22.50 5.13
N TRP A 759 -16.03 21.91 6.32
CA TRP A 759 -15.18 22.24 7.47
C TRP A 759 -13.69 22.11 7.18
N GLN A 760 -13.29 21.07 6.44
CA GLN A 760 -11.88 20.89 6.10
C GLN A 760 -11.35 21.98 5.16
N GLU A 761 -12.14 22.40 4.18
CA GLU A 761 -11.80 23.50 3.25
C GLU A 761 -11.75 24.85 3.99
N ILE A 762 -12.70 25.07 4.90
CA ILE A 762 -12.75 26.25 5.77
C ILE A 762 -11.47 26.34 6.61
N LEU A 763 -11.03 25.23 7.20
CA LEU A 763 -9.81 25.21 8.01
C LEU A 763 -8.53 25.27 7.17
N ALA A 764 -8.52 24.67 5.98
CA ALA A 764 -7.36 24.70 5.08
C ALA A 764 -6.98 26.13 4.66
N ALA A 765 -7.96 27.04 4.57
CA ALA A 765 -7.72 28.44 4.24
C ALA A 765 -6.92 29.23 5.30
N TYR A 766 -6.79 28.72 6.52
CA TYR A 766 -5.87 29.29 7.53
C TYR A 766 -4.40 28.92 7.30
N GLY A 767 -4.15 27.87 6.51
CA GLY A 767 -2.82 27.26 6.42
C GLY A 767 -2.29 26.89 7.81
N ASP A 768 -1.24 27.58 8.21
CA ASP A 768 -0.47 27.35 9.43
C ASP A 768 -1.06 28.10 10.64
N ASP A 769 -1.82 29.17 10.41
CA ASP A 769 -2.36 30.06 11.44
C ASP A 769 -3.75 29.61 11.94
N ILE A 770 -3.89 28.34 12.30
CA ILE A 770 -5.17 27.81 12.81
C ILE A 770 -5.53 28.50 14.14
N PRO A 771 -6.76 29.01 14.31
CA PRO A 771 -7.18 29.65 15.56
C PRO A 771 -6.98 28.78 16.80
N ALA A 772 -6.54 29.39 17.91
CA ALA A 772 -6.28 28.70 19.17
C ALA A 772 -7.50 27.92 19.69
N GLY A 773 -8.72 28.42 19.46
CA GLY A 773 -9.96 27.70 19.74
C GLY A 773 -10.05 26.36 19.00
N VAL A 774 -9.80 26.37 17.70
CA VAL A 774 -9.83 25.16 16.85
C VAL A 774 -8.72 24.17 17.24
N SER A 775 -7.52 24.68 17.54
CA SER A 775 -6.39 23.86 18.02
C SER A 775 -6.63 23.26 19.40
N GLY A 776 -7.30 24.00 20.30
CA GLY A 776 -7.70 23.48 21.61
C GLY A 776 -8.82 22.45 21.51
N LEU A 777 -9.75 22.60 20.57
CA LEU A 777 -10.87 21.68 20.36
C LEU A 777 -10.39 20.25 20.07
N SER A 778 -9.34 20.08 19.25
CA SER A 778 -8.80 18.75 18.94
C SER A 778 -8.21 18.01 20.14
N LYS A 779 -8.11 18.67 21.30
CA LYS A 779 -7.67 18.09 22.57
C LYS A 779 -8.83 17.82 23.52
N MET A 780 -10.05 18.26 23.21
CA MET A 780 -11.21 18.11 24.08
C MET A 780 -12.03 16.89 23.71
N ILE A 781 -12.53 16.15 24.70
CA ILE A 781 -13.56 15.14 24.48
C ILE A 781 -14.90 15.86 24.29
N VAL A 782 -15.47 15.79 23.09
CA VAL A 782 -16.71 16.52 22.75
C VAL A 782 -17.91 15.60 22.56
N GLU A 783 -17.67 14.31 22.43
CA GLU A 783 -18.71 13.31 22.22
C GLU A 783 -18.32 11.98 22.88
N ILE A 784 -19.32 11.29 23.43
CA ILE A 784 -19.23 9.87 23.82
C ILE A 784 -20.25 9.10 23.00
N SER A 785 -19.78 8.22 22.13
CA SER A 785 -20.61 7.42 21.24
C SER A 785 -20.82 6.01 21.82
N TRP A 786 -22.07 5.66 22.12
CA TRP A 786 -22.47 4.35 22.66
C TRP A 786 -23.00 3.37 21.60
N ALA A 787 -22.74 3.64 20.31
CA ALA A 787 -23.42 3.05 19.15
C ALA A 787 -23.47 1.50 19.05
N ARG A 788 -22.76 0.74 19.89
CA ARG A 788 -22.76 -0.73 19.91
C ARG A 788 -22.81 -1.35 21.31
N ALA A 789 -23.21 -0.57 22.32
CA ALA A 789 -23.34 -1.04 23.69
C ALA A 789 -24.74 -1.67 23.91
N PRO A 790 -24.87 -2.91 24.43
CA PRO A 790 -26.14 -3.36 25.01
C PRO A 790 -26.58 -2.42 26.14
N ASP A 791 -27.88 -2.42 26.48
CA ASP A 791 -28.55 -1.56 27.47
C ASP A 791 -27.65 -1.15 28.64
N THR A 792 -26.95 -0.03 28.46
CA THR A 792 -26.08 0.53 29.48
C THR A 792 -26.97 1.33 30.42
N ASP A 793 -26.71 1.25 31.73
CA ASP A 793 -27.41 2.09 32.69
C ASP A 793 -27.24 3.57 32.31
N ALA A 794 -28.36 4.25 32.00
CA ALA A 794 -28.37 5.66 31.64
C ALA A 794 -27.72 6.54 32.72
N ALA A 795 -27.79 6.13 34.00
CA ALA A 795 -27.12 6.83 35.09
C ALA A 795 -25.59 6.73 34.98
N HIS A 796 -25.06 5.57 34.55
CA HIS A 796 -23.64 5.36 34.32
C HIS A 796 -23.14 6.12 33.08
N GLN A 797 -23.90 6.09 31.97
CA GLN A 797 -23.58 6.89 30.78
C GLN A 797 -23.53 8.37 31.11
N LYS A 798 -24.52 8.87 31.87
CA LYS A 798 -24.58 10.27 32.32
C LYS A 798 -23.38 10.61 33.19
N LYS A 799 -23.01 9.76 34.16
CA LYS A 799 -21.85 9.96 35.04
C LYS A 799 -20.53 10.05 34.25
N LEU A 800 -20.34 9.21 33.24
CA LEU A 800 -19.17 9.30 32.35
C LEU A 800 -19.23 10.55 31.45
N GLY A 801 -20.42 10.92 30.97
CA GLY A 801 -20.65 12.17 30.24
C GLY A 801 -20.26 13.39 31.07
N ASP A 802 -20.78 13.51 32.29
CA ASP A 802 -20.49 14.61 33.22
C ASP A 802 -18.99 14.70 33.58
N LEU A 803 -18.29 13.57 33.59
CA LEU A 803 -16.86 13.51 33.85
C LEU A 803 -15.99 13.94 32.66
N LEU A 804 -16.37 13.53 31.44
CA LEU A 804 -15.47 13.56 30.29
C LEU A 804 -15.82 14.61 29.25
N LEU A 805 -17.11 14.89 29.03
CA LEU A 805 -17.54 15.82 28.00
C LEU A 805 -17.03 17.23 28.31
N ASN A 806 -16.57 17.90 27.26
CA ASN A 806 -16.02 19.25 27.30
C ASN A 806 -14.78 19.37 28.21
N GLN A 807 -14.09 18.27 28.50
CA GLN A 807 -12.81 18.29 29.20
C GLN A 807 -11.65 18.14 28.21
N GLU A 808 -10.57 18.87 28.46
CA GLU A 808 -9.30 18.66 27.75
C GLU A 808 -8.71 17.32 28.18
N LEU A 809 -8.34 16.49 27.20
CA LEU A 809 -7.64 15.23 27.43
C LEU A 809 -6.24 15.53 27.97
N ASN A 810 -6.10 15.35 29.27
CA ASN A 810 -4.85 15.47 30.00
C ASN A 810 -4.66 14.25 30.91
N GLN A 811 -3.49 14.18 31.55
CA GLN A 811 -3.13 13.04 32.40
C GLN A 811 -4.16 12.81 33.51
N LYS A 812 -4.60 13.89 34.16
CA LYS A 812 -5.59 13.85 35.25
C LYS A 812 -6.93 13.30 34.77
N LEU A 813 -7.40 13.70 33.58
CA LEU A 813 -8.66 13.20 33.04
C LEU A 813 -8.58 11.70 32.73
N ILE A 814 -7.45 11.23 32.19
CA ILE A 814 -7.25 9.80 31.89
C ILE A 814 -7.17 8.98 33.17
N GLU A 815 -6.48 9.47 34.20
CA GLU A 815 -6.46 8.84 35.52
C GLU A 815 -7.87 8.79 36.14
N GLN A 816 -8.65 9.87 36.02
CA GLN A 816 -10.03 9.91 36.48
C GLN A 816 -10.93 8.94 35.70
N LEU A 817 -10.73 8.82 34.38
CA LEU A 817 -11.41 7.86 33.53
C LEU A 817 -11.10 6.43 33.99
N LEU A 818 -9.82 6.05 34.07
CA LEU A 818 -9.39 4.72 34.49
C LEU A 818 -9.91 4.36 35.88
N ASN A 819 -9.85 5.29 36.84
CA ASN A 819 -10.41 5.09 38.18
C ASN A 819 -11.94 4.91 38.14
N THR A 820 -12.63 5.67 37.30
CA THR A 820 -14.10 5.56 37.14
C THR A 820 -14.47 4.24 36.48
N LEU A 821 -13.69 3.81 35.48
CA LEU A 821 -13.87 2.52 34.82
C LEU A 821 -13.68 1.38 35.81
N SER A 822 -12.57 1.39 36.56
CA SER A 822 -12.25 0.40 37.60
C SER A 822 -13.31 0.33 38.72
N LYS A 823 -13.77 1.47 39.26
CA LYS A 823 -14.79 1.49 40.32
C LYS A 823 -16.14 0.90 39.88
N ASN A 824 -16.42 0.91 38.58
CA ASN A 824 -17.64 0.35 38.01
C ASN A 824 -17.29 -0.81 37.05
N ALA A 825 -16.23 -1.58 37.34
CA ALA A 825 -15.67 -2.57 36.42
C ALA A 825 -16.70 -3.60 35.96
N GLU A 826 -17.63 -4.04 36.83
CA GLU A 826 -18.70 -4.98 36.42
C GLU A 826 -19.63 -4.37 35.36
N GLN A 827 -19.94 -3.08 35.47
CA GLN A 827 -20.75 -2.37 34.49
C GLN A 827 -19.96 -2.07 33.20
N ASN A 828 -18.63 -1.92 33.32
CA ASN A 828 -17.76 -1.56 32.21
C ASN A 828 -17.14 -2.75 31.47
N ALA A 829 -17.09 -3.94 32.08
CA ALA A 829 -16.45 -5.14 31.53
C ALA A 829 -17.00 -5.55 30.16
N PRO A 830 -18.30 -5.37 29.86
CA PRO A 830 -18.81 -5.60 28.52
C PRO A 830 -18.29 -4.62 27.46
N TYR A 831 -17.55 -3.56 27.83
CA TYR A 831 -17.16 -2.47 26.94
C TYR A 831 -15.66 -2.30 26.76
N VAL A 832 -15.29 -1.86 25.55
CA VAL A 832 -14.00 -1.26 25.24
C VAL A 832 -14.26 0.18 24.83
N PHE A 833 -13.61 1.12 25.52
CA PHE A 833 -13.69 2.54 25.28
C PHE A 833 -12.51 2.96 24.41
N MET A 834 -12.77 3.44 23.20
CA MET A 834 -11.74 3.89 22.27
C MET A 834 -11.80 5.41 22.10
N LEU A 835 -10.76 6.13 22.47
CA LEU A 835 -10.59 7.53 22.04
C LEU A 835 -10.18 7.51 20.57
N GLN A 836 -11.03 8.08 19.74
CA GLN A 836 -10.77 8.34 18.35
C GLN A 836 -10.73 9.84 18.16
N MET A 837 -9.61 10.34 17.62
CA MET A 837 -9.60 11.72 17.13
C MET A 837 -10.47 11.79 15.89
N GLY A 838 -11.34 12.80 15.80
CA GLY A 838 -12.24 12.95 14.65
C GLY A 838 -11.47 12.95 13.32
N ALA A 839 -12.14 12.52 12.24
CA ALA A 839 -11.57 12.43 10.90
C ALA A 839 -11.38 13.83 10.29
N GLY A 840 -10.46 14.63 10.82
CA GLY A 840 -10.21 16.00 10.38
C GLY A 840 -9.50 16.82 11.45
N THR A 841 -8.75 17.83 11.04
CA THR A 841 -8.30 18.88 11.96
C THR A 841 -9.53 19.62 12.47
N GLY A 842 -9.64 19.86 13.78
CA GLY A 842 -10.69 20.73 14.34
C GLY A 842 -12.04 20.08 14.65
N THR A 843 -12.16 18.75 14.61
CA THR A 843 -13.24 18.05 15.32
C THR A 843 -12.66 17.53 16.64
N GLY A 844 -13.40 17.70 17.74
CA GLY A 844 -12.91 17.23 19.05
C GLY A 844 -12.74 15.71 19.09
N ILE A 845 -12.26 15.20 20.22
CA ILE A 845 -12.06 13.78 20.47
C ILE A 845 -13.42 13.13 20.75
N THR A 846 -13.69 12.01 20.10
CA THR A 846 -14.86 11.16 20.38
C THR A 846 -14.42 9.92 21.16
N LEU A 847 -15.08 9.65 22.28
CA LEU A 847 -14.90 8.40 23.03
C LEU A 847 -15.96 7.40 22.57
N HIS A 848 -15.56 6.37 21.83
CA HIS A 848 -16.47 5.31 21.41
C HIS A 848 -16.50 4.17 22.43
N ALA A 849 -17.66 3.84 22.96
CA ALA A 849 -17.88 2.65 23.77
C ALA A 849 -18.40 1.50 22.88
N TRP A 850 -17.62 0.43 22.76
CA TRP A 850 -17.95 -0.74 21.94
C TRP A 850 -18.25 -1.93 22.83
N SER A 851 -19.26 -2.74 22.49
CA SER A 851 -19.40 -4.04 23.16
C SER A 851 -18.24 -4.97 22.79
N GLY A 852 -17.57 -5.50 23.81
CA GLY A 852 -16.41 -6.37 23.65
C GLY A 852 -16.76 -7.71 22.99
N LEU A 853 -18.04 -8.07 22.78
CA LEU A 853 -18.43 -9.42 22.33
C LEU A 853 -18.16 -9.72 20.84
N GLN A 854 -17.71 -8.76 20.01
CA GLN A 854 -17.44 -9.01 18.59
C GLN A 854 -15.96 -9.30 18.28
N SER A 855 -15.74 -10.42 17.59
CA SER A 855 -14.47 -11.12 17.30
C SER A 855 -13.38 -10.25 16.67
N HIS A 856 -12.47 -9.70 17.47
CA HIS A 856 -11.20 -9.19 16.97
C HIS A 856 -10.03 -9.94 17.62
N SER A 857 -9.02 -10.28 16.83
CA SER A 857 -7.80 -11.00 17.25
C SER A 857 -7.08 -10.35 18.43
N TRP A 858 -7.13 -9.03 18.50
CA TRP A 858 -6.55 -8.23 19.59
C TRP A 858 -7.24 -8.50 20.94
N LYS A 859 -8.54 -8.84 20.95
CA LYS A 859 -9.28 -9.17 22.17
C LYS A 859 -8.78 -10.46 22.79
N THR A 860 -8.51 -11.49 21.98
CA THR A 860 -7.99 -12.78 22.48
C THR A 860 -6.71 -12.59 23.28
N ARG A 861 -5.84 -11.65 22.86
CA ARG A 861 -4.61 -11.31 23.57
C ARG A 861 -4.88 -10.56 24.88
N ILE A 862 -5.73 -9.53 24.86
CA ILE A 862 -6.14 -8.80 26.08
C ILE A 862 -6.77 -9.76 27.09
N MET A 863 -7.68 -10.63 26.63
CA MET A 863 -8.37 -11.61 27.48
C MET A 863 -7.40 -12.64 28.04
N ALA A 864 -6.42 -13.12 27.25
CA ALA A 864 -5.41 -14.05 27.75
C ALA A 864 -4.55 -13.41 28.85
N GLU A 865 -4.12 -12.16 28.66
CA GLU A 865 -3.30 -11.43 29.64
C GLU A 865 -4.10 -11.06 30.89
N ALA A 866 -5.36 -10.59 30.74
CA ALA A 866 -6.26 -10.33 31.84
C ALA A 866 -6.62 -11.61 32.61
N THR A 867 -6.79 -12.75 31.92
CA THR A 867 -7.05 -14.05 32.54
C THR A 867 -5.86 -14.56 33.33
N SER A 868 -4.63 -14.40 32.83
CA SER A 868 -3.41 -14.76 33.58
C SER A 868 -3.32 -13.93 34.86
N LYS A 869 -3.45 -12.60 34.76
CA LYS A 869 -3.41 -11.71 35.93
C LYS A 869 -4.54 -11.94 36.94
N LEU A 870 -5.79 -12.12 36.50
CA LEU A 870 -6.93 -12.41 37.40
C LEU A 870 -6.89 -13.81 38.02
N LYS A 871 -6.08 -14.72 37.50
CA LYS A 871 -5.85 -16.05 38.09
C LYS A 871 -4.66 -16.07 39.05
N GLU A 872 -3.64 -15.25 38.79
CA GLU A 872 -2.41 -15.17 39.57
C GLU A 872 -2.56 -14.23 40.79
N ASP A 873 -3.41 -13.19 40.70
CA ASP A 873 -3.66 -12.22 41.78
C ASP A 873 -5.10 -12.26 42.33
N GLN A 874 -5.27 -11.94 43.61
CA GLN A 874 -6.56 -11.82 44.33
C GLN A 874 -7.43 -10.61 43.89
N ALA A 875 -7.27 -10.09 42.67
CA ALA A 875 -8.04 -8.96 42.18
C ALA A 875 -9.43 -9.39 41.69
N THR A 876 -10.50 -8.70 42.10
CA THR A 876 -11.86 -8.96 41.60
C THR A 876 -12.14 -8.29 40.25
N SER A 877 -11.32 -7.30 39.86
CA SER A 877 -11.43 -6.57 38.60
C SER A 877 -10.09 -5.97 38.16
N LEU A 878 -9.95 -5.72 36.85
CA LEU A 878 -8.83 -5.05 36.21
C LEU A 878 -9.34 -3.90 35.33
N ALA A 879 -8.59 -2.81 35.26
CA ALA A 879 -8.74 -1.76 34.26
C ALA A 879 -7.43 -1.61 33.49
N GLY A 880 -7.49 -1.55 32.17
CA GLY A 880 -6.31 -1.50 31.31
C GLY A 880 -6.38 -0.41 30.27
N VAL A 881 -5.20 0.02 29.81
CA VAL A 881 -5.04 0.94 28.69
C VAL A 881 -4.10 0.33 27.65
N SER A 882 -4.39 0.55 26.37
CA SER A 882 -3.54 0.14 25.25
C SER A 882 -3.57 1.15 24.11
N ILE A 883 -2.49 1.21 23.35
CA ILE A 883 -2.36 2.03 22.15
C ILE A 883 -2.49 1.11 20.93
N TYR A 884 -3.40 1.45 20.03
CA TYR A 884 -3.67 0.70 18.81
C TYR A 884 -3.15 1.50 17.61
N GLU A 885 -2.03 1.06 17.04
CA GLU A 885 -1.32 1.81 15.97
C GLU A 885 -1.60 1.30 14.54
N ASN A 886 -2.23 0.13 14.33
CA ASN A 886 -2.78 -0.31 13.02
C ASN A 886 -3.61 -1.61 13.15
N ARG A 887 -4.26 -2.07 12.06
CA ARG A 887 -5.24 -3.20 12.05
C ARG A 887 -4.81 -4.50 12.77
N ASP A 888 -3.51 -4.77 12.95
CA ASP A 888 -3.01 -6.08 13.43
C ASP A 888 -2.14 -6.08 14.72
N TRP A 889 -1.95 -4.95 15.43
CA TRP A 889 -0.89 -4.84 16.46
C TRP A 889 -1.34 -4.05 17.70
N LEU A 890 -1.39 -4.71 18.87
CA LEU A 890 -1.46 -4.05 20.19
C LEU A 890 -0.04 -3.93 20.75
N THR A 891 0.38 -2.71 21.12
CA THR A 891 1.60 -2.49 21.91
C THR A 891 1.23 -2.02 23.32
N GLY A 892 1.86 -2.62 24.33
CA GLY A 892 1.86 -2.11 25.71
C GLY A 892 0.52 -2.13 26.44
N ILE A 893 -0.14 -3.30 26.54
CA ILE A 893 -1.23 -3.47 27.51
C ILE A 893 -0.67 -3.23 28.92
N LYS A 894 -1.28 -2.32 29.68
CA LYS A 894 -0.93 -2.07 31.09
C LYS A 894 -2.19 -2.05 31.92
N PHE A 895 -2.16 -2.73 33.05
CA PHE A 895 -3.27 -2.80 33.99
C PHE A 895 -3.03 -1.85 35.16
N MET A 896 -4.10 -1.32 35.73
CA MET A 896 -4.00 -0.63 37.01
C MET A 896 -3.63 -1.64 38.10
N PRO A 897 -2.64 -1.33 38.95
CA PRO A 897 -2.20 -2.25 40.00
C PRO A 897 -3.30 -2.49 41.03
N ALA A 898 -3.37 -3.71 41.56
CA ALA A 898 -3.99 -3.94 42.85
C ALA A 898 -3.18 -3.15 43.91
N GLN A 899 -3.86 -2.54 44.90
CA GLN A 899 -3.25 -1.58 45.84
C GLN A 899 -1.83 -2.01 46.29
N ASN A 900 -0.84 -1.12 46.08
CA ASN A 900 0.58 -1.17 46.49
C ASN A 900 1.65 -1.61 45.46
N ASP A 901 1.34 -1.89 44.19
CA ASP A 901 2.40 -2.08 43.17
C ASP A 901 2.82 -0.73 42.52
N GLN A 902 3.95 -0.20 42.99
CA GLN A 902 4.53 1.06 42.50
C GLN A 902 5.11 0.95 41.08
N GLU A 903 5.61 -0.23 40.69
CA GLU A 903 6.26 -0.41 39.38
C GLU A 903 5.20 -0.41 38.26
N GLU A 904 4.11 -1.13 38.46
CA GLU A 904 2.99 -1.15 37.51
C GLU A 904 2.28 0.23 37.43
N ALA A 905 2.15 0.94 38.56
CA ALA A 905 1.68 2.33 38.57
C ALA A 905 2.56 3.27 37.72
N GLU A 906 3.89 3.12 37.79
CA GLU A 906 4.82 3.91 36.99
C GLU A 906 4.70 3.59 35.49
N GLN A 907 4.50 2.32 35.15
CA GLN A 907 4.31 1.88 33.76
C GLN A 907 2.99 2.39 33.16
N VAL A 908 1.88 2.35 33.91
CA VAL A 908 0.61 2.96 33.50
C VAL A 908 0.78 4.47 33.28
N ASN A 909 1.46 5.17 34.19
CA ASN A 909 1.73 6.60 34.05
C ASN A 909 2.59 6.93 32.82
N LYS A 910 3.55 6.07 32.45
CA LYS A 910 4.32 6.22 31.20
C LYS A 910 3.41 6.12 29.97
N VAL A 911 2.47 5.17 29.96
CA VAL A 911 1.50 5.03 28.86
C VAL A 911 0.55 6.23 28.81
N ILE A 912 0.02 6.68 29.95
CA ILE A 912 -0.85 7.87 30.03
C ILE A 912 -0.11 9.12 29.52
N LYS A 913 1.14 9.32 29.92
CA LYS A 913 1.95 10.44 29.42
C LYS A 913 2.16 10.36 27.91
N ALA A 914 2.47 9.17 27.38
CA ALA A 914 2.62 8.97 25.93
C ALA A 914 1.30 9.27 25.19
N ILE A 915 0.16 8.89 25.76
CA ILE A 915 -1.18 9.18 25.22
C ILE A 915 -1.43 10.69 25.16
N VAL A 916 -1.25 11.40 26.27
CA VAL A 916 -1.47 12.85 26.36
C VAL A 916 -0.52 13.58 25.41
N GLU A 917 0.73 13.13 25.36
CA GLU A 917 1.72 13.67 24.43
C GLU A 917 1.27 13.45 22.99
N ASN A 918 0.81 12.26 22.62
CA ASN A 918 0.31 11.94 21.27
C ASN A 918 -0.92 12.77 20.86
N VAL A 919 -1.86 13.01 21.78
CA VAL A 919 -3.04 13.85 21.52
C VAL A 919 -2.68 15.33 21.40
N LYS A 920 -1.83 15.86 22.30
CA LYS A 920 -1.29 17.23 22.19
C LYS A 920 -0.60 17.49 20.86
N ASN A 921 -0.08 16.41 20.29
CA ASN A 921 0.70 16.35 19.08
C ASN A 921 -0.10 16.09 17.80
N GLY A 922 -1.43 15.91 17.90
CA GLY A 922 -2.32 15.60 16.77
C GLY A 922 -2.09 14.24 16.12
N SER A 923 -1.50 13.27 16.83
CA SER A 923 -1.24 11.91 16.32
C SER A 923 -2.50 11.03 16.38
N ARG A 924 -2.85 10.37 15.25
CA ARG A 924 -3.99 9.43 15.10
C ARG A 924 -3.79 8.10 15.83
N ALA A 925 -3.37 8.15 17.09
CA ALA A 925 -3.35 6.99 17.96
C ALA A 925 -4.78 6.69 18.42
N ASN A 926 -5.30 5.52 18.08
CA ASN A 926 -6.52 5.01 18.71
C ASN A 926 -6.12 4.48 20.08
N ILE A 927 -6.74 5.02 21.13
CA ILE A 927 -6.39 4.66 22.51
C ILE A 927 -7.54 3.90 23.10
N MET A 928 -7.28 2.70 23.57
CA MET A 928 -8.29 1.82 24.13
C MET A 928 -8.17 1.75 25.65
N PHE A 929 -9.30 1.92 26.33
CA PHE A 929 -9.49 1.62 27.74
C PHE A 929 -10.48 0.47 27.85
N PHE A 930 -10.22 -0.45 28.76
CA PHE A 930 -11.11 -1.58 28.98
C PHE A 930 -11.07 -1.98 30.44
N THR A 931 -12.08 -2.69 30.87
CA THR A 931 -12.11 -3.33 32.19
C THR A 931 -12.46 -4.78 32.03
N GLU A 932 -11.98 -5.62 32.92
CA GLU A 932 -12.35 -7.03 32.97
C GLU A 932 -12.60 -7.46 34.41
N THR A 933 -13.57 -8.34 34.60
CA THR A 933 -13.92 -8.93 35.90
C THR A 933 -13.86 -10.46 35.80
N ALA A 934 -13.56 -11.14 36.91
CA ALA A 934 -13.52 -12.60 36.92
C ALA A 934 -14.87 -13.22 36.50
N SER A 935 -15.97 -12.57 36.89
CA SER A 935 -17.35 -12.93 36.52
C SER A 935 -17.59 -12.78 35.02
N HIS A 936 -17.16 -11.67 34.40
CA HIS A 936 -17.28 -11.45 32.96
C HIS A 936 -16.42 -12.41 32.15
N LEU A 937 -15.15 -12.63 32.54
CA LEU A 937 -14.27 -13.61 31.89
C LEU A 937 -14.87 -15.02 31.91
N LYS A 938 -15.45 -15.43 33.04
CA LYS A 938 -16.14 -16.72 33.18
C LYS A 938 -17.32 -16.82 32.22
N LYS A 939 -18.17 -15.79 32.17
CA LYS A 939 -19.32 -15.72 31.26
C LYS A 939 -18.87 -15.81 29.79
N VAL A 940 -17.86 -15.05 29.39
CA VAL A 940 -17.31 -15.08 28.01
C VAL A 940 -16.72 -16.45 27.68
N SER A 941 -16.04 -17.12 28.63
CA SER A 941 -15.51 -18.48 28.46
C SER A 941 -16.63 -19.51 28.28
N GLU A 942 -17.71 -19.40 29.05
CA GLU A 942 -18.90 -20.26 28.94
C GLU A 942 -19.60 -20.07 27.60
N GLU A 943 -19.84 -18.82 27.18
CA GLU A 943 -20.44 -18.49 25.88
C GLU A 943 -19.56 -18.94 24.69
N SER A 944 -18.24 -18.78 24.79
CA SER A 944 -17.29 -19.23 23.77
C SER A 944 -17.24 -20.74 23.65
N SER A 945 -17.37 -21.45 24.79
CA SER A 945 -17.43 -22.92 24.81
C SER A 945 -18.74 -23.42 24.21
N GLN A 946 -19.87 -22.74 24.45
CA GLN A 946 -21.16 -23.05 23.82
C GLN A 946 -21.14 -22.79 22.30
N LYS A 947 -20.51 -21.71 21.84
CA LYS A 947 -20.38 -21.42 20.39
C LYS A 947 -19.49 -22.42 19.65
N ARG A 948 -18.46 -22.99 20.30
CA ARG A 948 -17.62 -24.06 19.72
C ARG A 948 -18.33 -25.42 19.61
N LEU A 949 -19.43 -25.61 20.33
CA LEU A 949 -20.22 -26.86 20.32
C LEU A 949 -21.35 -26.85 19.28
N LEU A 950 -21.59 -25.72 18.61
CA LEU A 950 -22.47 -25.67 17.45
C LEU A 950 -21.66 -26.10 16.22
N PRO A 951 -22.12 -27.08 15.41
CA PRO A 951 -21.45 -27.42 14.17
C PRO A 951 -21.39 -26.17 13.30
N ALA A 952 -20.21 -25.90 12.74
CA ALA A 952 -20.06 -24.85 11.74
C ALA A 952 -21.07 -25.13 10.60
N PRO A 953 -21.87 -24.14 10.18
CA PRO A 953 -22.79 -24.31 9.06
C PRO A 953 -22.04 -24.59 7.76
#